data_AF-A0A818VHA9-F1
#
_entry.id   AF-A0A818VHA9-F1
#
_cell.length_a   1.000
_cell.length_b   1.000
_cell.length_c   1.000
_cell.angle_alpha   90.00
_cell.angle_beta   90.00
_cell.angle_gamma   90.00
#
_symmetry.space_group_name_H-M   'P 1'
#
loop_
_entity.id
_entity.type
_entity.pdbx_description
1 polymer ?
#
loop_
_entity_poly.entity_id
_entity_poly.type
_entity_poly.pdbx_seq_one_letter_code
_entity_poly.pdbx_strand_id
1 'polypeptide(L)'
;MSESTMNVESTVIDGSFYQPLESTRLIRSSNWSPNDTTIRSSKTIPCVTKSEQQLYKLYAQALADSEVTHDWSSWVEMMTINCQKCCSEAEISHPIAFRTGRQSQLSRNIRMLQIERDSWLLWNRARDTLNNTRQDLPEVIPGSSDRFIVEHHLLNNPQLRMAKAVQGWLQTTKLDERYQTDLKMAMTKLEPKRIYWEKTCHFLKSSYNANIPNPYITCLDFDAAHKQKRRLCDTDEQEENDLLQIVFSLLRVGEYSKAKNLCKSTGYHWLAALLSANELYHDENYYCSEANDIVYPVEGNQKRIQWIESMFELCMDMRLKLYERAIYGLLCGRIEALIPVCKTYADYLWAYTSCYIEQEIHHILVYAHQNELNDVDKHRVLSNDELGNHQLKMTTIFDEILADCPAHIRDEALLPFNQIEKYLILANYDRLFDSILSFLHTNESNGSLLRFSTHICLFLYEQNHSENFNQKNFIEILTTYIGHLIELEFKDLVCYYISKLPLNNQSTLMATFLDTLANRQDKEHYLKQGFTYKIDIDTSLLKLAANQQREQTFDKNNTDEIISTNLKNLNENDHKQLEALKLLTTFLSTQTLDALRFANRICRYFLNDAKYEGIRIALSYFPHDIDIHTIEANNRQQSEDDLREFKAFGAYIAAIEAIQRWSEMHQKQQQQQDNTSSVVRDDQAYLPIVIKACYGVFDYAQGWLLDTTNIHQSLPDNESRQIEMSILRHKCIPMLACNLFRIFDLIKEDQETFRLIVFLSDNRKQQLYSLFSKETLNSVLSLTEHAAERCLDRQQQQQTDDTTTISYFL
;
A
#
# COMPACT_ATOMS: atom_id res chain seq x y z
N MET A 1 58.75 12.68 -36.29
CA MET A 1 58.62 11.38 -36.98
C MET A 1 57.30 10.79 -36.48
N SER A 2 56.18 11.26 -37.02
CA SER A 2 55.46 10.73 -38.19
C SER A 2 54.65 9.46 -37.85
N GLU A 3 53.37 9.71 -37.58
CA GLU A 3 52.14 8.95 -37.88
C GLU A 3 52.26 7.49 -38.37
N SER A 4 51.44 6.60 -37.79
CA SER A 4 50.37 5.93 -38.55
C SER A 4 49.43 5.14 -37.63
N THR A 5 48.17 5.53 -37.71
CA THR A 5 46.97 4.91 -37.18
C THR A 5 46.55 3.73 -38.06
N MET A 6 46.08 2.63 -37.45
CA MET A 6 45.16 1.69 -38.08
C MET A 6 44.03 1.39 -37.11
N ASN A 7 42.87 2.00 -37.41
CA ASN A 7 41.58 1.70 -36.80
C ASN A 7 41.12 0.31 -37.23
N VAL A 8 40.66 -0.49 -36.26
CA VAL A 8 39.70 -1.57 -36.49
C VAL A 8 38.48 -1.21 -35.66
N GLU A 9 37.40 -0.87 -36.35
CA GLU A 9 36.08 -0.55 -35.78
C GLU A 9 35.49 -1.81 -35.12
N SER A 10 35.29 -1.77 -33.80
CA SER A 10 34.29 -2.59 -33.12
C SER A 10 33.09 -1.71 -32.76
N THR A 11 31.99 -1.95 -33.45
CA THR A 11 30.69 -1.33 -33.19
C THR A 11 30.21 -1.73 -31.80
N VAL A 12 30.38 -0.82 -30.85
CA VAL A 12 29.65 -0.78 -29.58
C VAL A 12 28.17 -0.50 -29.90
N ILE A 13 27.29 -1.44 -29.56
CA ILE A 13 25.85 -1.16 -29.47
C ILE A 13 25.59 -0.77 -28.01
N ASP A 14 25.34 0.52 -27.82
CA ASP A 14 25.00 1.16 -26.55
C ASP A 14 23.84 0.44 -25.83
N GLY A 15 24.16 -0.14 -24.68
CA GLY A 15 23.21 -0.47 -23.63
C GLY A 15 23.31 0.55 -22.51
N SER A 16 22.96 1.82 -22.78
CA SER A 16 22.97 2.88 -21.77
C SER A 16 21.74 3.81 -21.93
N PHE A 17 20.64 3.45 -21.27
CA PHE A 17 19.52 4.37 -21.03
C PHE A 17 19.16 4.39 -19.55
N TYR A 18 20.13 4.74 -18.71
CA TYR A 18 19.90 5.31 -17.39
C TYR A 18 20.97 6.38 -17.18
N GLN A 19 20.60 7.64 -17.39
CA GLN A 19 21.43 8.74 -16.93
C GLN A 19 21.31 8.85 -15.40
N PRO A 20 22.43 8.97 -14.66
CA PRO A 20 22.39 9.27 -13.24
C PRO A 20 22.04 10.74 -13.05
N LEU A 21 20.95 11.04 -12.35
CA LEU A 21 20.67 12.39 -11.88
C LEU A 21 21.53 12.67 -10.65
N GLU A 22 22.70 13.26 -10.86
CA GLU A 22 23.34 14.08 -9.84
C GLU A 22 22.51 15.35 -9.62
N SER A 23 22.01 15.55 -8.40
CA SER A 23 22.18 16.85 -7.73
C SER A 23 21.76 16.76 -6.26
N THR A 24 22.74 17.07 -5.42
CA THR A 24 22.62 17.44 -4.02
C THR A 24 21.53 18.50 -3.81
N ARG A 25 20.41 18.09 -3.21
CA ARG A 25 19.57 18.98 -2.43
C ARG A 25 19.31 18.34 -1.07
N LEU A 26 19.86 18.98 -0.04
CA LEU A 26 19.48 18.77 1.36
C LEU A 26 17.96 18.91 1.47
N ILE A 27 17.25 17.82 1.74
CA ILE A 27 15.82 17.84 2.04
C ILE A 27 15.64 17.28 3.45
N ARG A 28 15.00 18.14 4.26
CA ARG A 28 14.65 17.94 5.66
C ARG A 28 13.71 16.74 5.82
N SER A 29 13.79 16.10 6.97
CA SER A 29 12.86 15.08 7.46
C SER A 29 11.40 15.47 7.19
N SER A 30 10.77 14.84 6.21
CA SER A 30 9.34 14.97 5.93
C SER A 30 8.56 14.08 6.88
N ASN A 31 8.27 14.62 8.07
CA ASN A 31 7.11 14.20 8.83
C ASN A 31 5.88 14.53 7.97
N TRP A 32 5.15 13.50 7.55
CA TRP A 32 3.88 13.68 6.86
C TRP A 32 2.91 14.42 7.80
N SER A 33 2.67 15.70 7.50
CA SER A 33 1.63 16.53 8.09
C SER A 33 0.53 16.68 7.05
N PRO A 34 -0.77 16.47 7.38
CA PRO A 34 -1.83 16.40 6.37
C PRO A 34 -2.22 17.76 5.75
N ASN A 35 -1.57 18.86 6.13
CA ASN A 35 -2.05 20.21 5.79
C ASN A 35 -1.38 20.87 4.58
N ASP A 36 -0.48 20.21 3.84
CA ASP A 36 0.10 20.81 2.62
C ASP A 36 -0.81 20.61 1.41
N THR A 37 -1.91 21.38 1.38
CA THR A 37 -2.76 21.59 0.20
C THR A 37 -2.08 22.54 -0.78
N THR A 38 -1.07 22.05 -1.50
CA THR A 38 -0.72 22.61 -2.80
C THR A 38 -0.91 21.54 -3.87
N ILE A 39 -2.08 21.63 -4.52
CA ILE A 39 -2.44 20.87 -5.71
C ILE A 39 -1.37 21.13 -6.78
N ARG A 40 -0.40 20.23 -6.92
CA ARG A 40 0.35 20.06 -8.16
C ARG A 40 -0.51 19.26 -9.11
N SER A 41 -1.41 19.96 -9.80
CA SER A 41 -2.18 19.46 -10.94
C SER A 41 -1.25 19.24 -12.14
N SER A 42 -0.50 18.13 -12.11
CA SER A 42 0.08 17.47 -13.31
C SER A 42 0.86 16.21 -12.92
N LYS A 43 0.26 15.30 -12.15
CA LYS A 43 0.69 13.90 -12.18
C LYS A 43 -0.17 13.19 -13.21
N THR A 44 0.39 13.00 -14.41
CA THR A 44 -0.15 12.06 -15.39
C THR A 44 -0.31 10.71 -14.70
N ILE A 45 -1.55 10.25 -14.54
CA ILE A 45 -1.86 8.91 -14.02
C ILE A 45 -0.99 7.92 -14.82
N PRO A 46 -0.18 7.06 -14.16
CA PRO A 46 0.62 6.08 -14.87
C PRO A 46 -0.31 5.29 -15.79
N CYS A 47 0.02 5.16 -17.08
CA CYS A 47 -0.78 4.38 -18.02
C CYS A 47 -0.69 2.90 -17.64
N VAL A 48 -1.51 2.48 -16.66
CA VAL A 48 -1.63 1.09 -16.21
C VAL A 48 -2.26 0.29 -17.35
N THR A 49 -1.67 -0.84 -17.70
CA THR A 49 -2.22 -1.72 -18.75
C THR A 49 -3.53 -2.34 -18.25
N LYS A 50 -4.47 -2.66 -19.16
CA LYS A 50 -5.74 -3.33 -18.77
C LYS A 50 -5.51 -4.62 -17.98
N SER A 51 -4.45 -5.37 -18.31
CA SER A 51 -4.06 -6.59 -17.59
C SER A 51 -3.54 -6.29 -16.19
N GLU A 52 -2.73 -5.24 -16.02
CA GLU A 52 -2.28 -4.80 -14.69
C GLU A 52 -3.44 -4.29 -13.81
N GLN A 53 -4.43 -3.61 -14.40
CA GLN A 53 -5.65 -3.21 -13.69
C GLN A 53 -6.47 -4.42 -13.19
N GLN A 54 -6.57 -5.46 -14.01
CA GLN A 54 -7.24 -6.70 -13.63
C GLN A 54 -6.51 -7.43 -12.50
N LEU A 55 -5.18 -7.36 -12.48
CA LEU A 55 -4.35 -8.02 -11.46
C LEU A 55 -4.66 -7.55 -10.03
N TYR A 56 -4.94 -6.25 -9.83
CA TYR A 56 -5.36 -5.72 -8.53
C TYR A 56 -6.65 -6.39 -8.01
N LYS A 57 -7.63 -6.61 -8.89
CA LYS A 57 -8.88 -7.29 -8.54
C LYS A 57 -8.67 -8.78 -8.28
N LEU A 58 -7.87 -9.44 -9.11
CA LEU A 58 -7.56 -10.87 -8.95
C LEU A 58 -6.82 -11.16 -7.65
N TYR A 59 -5.93 -10.27 -7.23
CA TYR A 59 -5.22 -10.43 -5.94
C TYR A 59 -6.16 -10.27 -4.75
N ALA A 60 -7.06 -9.27 -4.77
CA ALA A 60 -8.07 -9.11 -3.73
C ALA A 60 -9.02 -10.32 -3.66
N GLN A 61 -9.43 -10.87 -4.82
CA GLN A 61 -10.24 -12.09 -4.89
C GLN A 61 -9.52 -13.30 -4.31
N ALA A 62 -8.27 -13.54 -4.72
CA ALA A 62 -7.46 -14.64 -4.21
C ALA A 62 -7.29 -14.57 -2.68
N LEU A 63 -7.08 -13.36 -2.14
CA LEU A 63 -7.01 -13.14 -0.69
C LEU A 63 -8.34 -13.47 0.00
N ALA A 64 -9.47 -13.00 -0.54
CA ALA A 64 -10.79 -13.25 0.03
C ALA A 64 -11.16 -14.74 -0.01
N ASP A 65 -10.85 -15.43 -1.11
CA ASP A 65 -11.12 -16.86 -1.27
C ASP A 65 -10.31 -17.69 -0.26
N SER A 66 -9.02 -17.38 -0.07
CA SER A 66 -8.16 -18.07 0.88
C SER A 66 -8.55 -17.86 2.35
N GLU A 67 -9.13 -16.71 2.69
CA GLU A 67 -9.67 -16.46 4.03
C GLU A 67 -10.89 -17.34 4.32
N VAL A 68 -11.73 -17.58 3.31
CA VAL A 68 -12.90 -18.46 3.46
C VAL A 68 -12.45 -19.91 3.58
N THR A 69 -11.53 -20.36 2.72
CA THR A 69 -11.06 -21.76 2.70
C THR A 69 -10.05 -22.08 3.80
N HIS A 70 -9.45 -21.06 4.43
CA HIS A 70 -8.29 -21.18 5.32
C HIS A 70 -7.09 -21.87 4.64
N ASP A 71 -7.05 -21.91 3.31
CA ASP A 71 -5.98 -22.49 2.52
C ASP A 71 -5.03 -21.40 2.01
N TRP A 72 -4.13 -21.00 2.90
CA TRP A 72 -3.04 -20.08 2.59
C TRP A 72 -1.94 -20.70 1.73
N SER A 73 -1.90 -22.04 1.63
CA SER A 73 -0.97 -22.70 0.74
C SER A 73 -1.37 -22.41 -0.70
N SER A 74 -2.62 -22.65 -1.09
CA SER A 74 -3.13 -22.37 -2.44
C SER A 74 -3.06 -20.88 -2.81
N TRP A 75 -3.11 -19.97 -1.84
CA TRP A 75 -3.03 -18.52 -2.06
C TRP A 75 -1.83 -18.07 -2.90
N VAL A 76 -0.62 -18.50 -2.52
CA VAL A 76 0.62 -18.11 -3.23
C VAL A 76 0.63 -18.65 -4.66
N GLU A 77 0.05 -19.84 -4.86
CA GLU A 77 -0.08 -20.44 -6.18
C GLU A 77 -1.06 -19.63 -7.04
N MET A 78 -2.20 -19.23 -6.48
CA MET A 78 -3.17 -18.35 -7.15
C MET A 78 -2.54 -17.01 -7.54
N MET A 79 -1.74 -16.39 -6.65
CA MET A 79 -1.01 -15.15 -6.96
C MET A 79 -0.06 -15.34 -8.13
N THR A 80 0.70 -16.44 -8.13
CA THR A 80 1.61 -16.80 -9.21
C THR A 80 0.86 -16.99 -10.54
N ILE A 81 -0.23 -17.76 -10.54
CA ILE A 81 -1.04 -18.05 -11.74
C ILE A 81 -1.69 -16.78 -12.28
N ASN A 82 -2.26 -15.94 -11.41
CA ASN A 82 -2.92 -14.70 -11.81
C ASN A 82 -1.90 -13.72 -12.41
N CYS A 83 -0.73 -13.59 -11.79
CA CYS A 83 0.34 -12.76 -12.33
C CYS A 83 0.84 -13.28 -13.68
N GLN A 84 1.05 -14.59 -13.83
CA GLN A 84 1.45 -15.23 -15.08
C GLN A 84 0.45 -14.97 -16.22
N LYS A 85 -0.85 -15.10 -15.94
CA LYS A 85 -1.92 -14.81 -16.91
C LYS A 85 -1.86 -13.36 -17.38
N CYS A 86 -1.81 -12.41 -16.45
CA CYS A 86 -1.73 -10.98 -16.77
C CYS A 86 -0.44 -10.60 -17.52
N CYS A 87 0.70 -11.24 -17.22
CA CYS A 87 1.95 -11.08 -17.96
C CYS A 87 1.78 -11.55 -19.42
N SER A 88 1.24 -12.75 -19.62
CA SER A 88 1.06 -13.35 -20.95
C SER A 88 0.12 -12.51 -21.81
N GLU A 89 -0.97 -12.00 -21.23
CA GLU A 89 -1.89 -11.08 -21.91
C GLU A 89 -1.22 -9.74 -22.29
N ALA A 90 -0.37 -9.22 -21.41
CA ALA A 90 0.38 -7.99 -21.67
C ALA A 90 1.39 -8.20 -22.83
N GLU A 91 2.06 -9.35 -22.88
CA GLU A 91 2.99 -9.73 -23.95
C GLU A 91 2.28 -9.88 -25.31
N ILE A 92 1.09 -10.51 -25.34
CA ILE A 92 0.27 -10.62 -26.57
C ILE A 92 -0.13 -9.23 -27.10
N SER A 93 -0.31 -8.25 -26.21
CA SER A 93 -0.65 -6.88 -26.59
C SER A 93 0.54 -6.05 -27.09
N HIS A 94 1.78 -6.53 -26.89
CA HIS A 94 3.03 -5.83 -27.23
C HIS A 94 3.18 -5.50 -28.73
N PRO A 95 2.90 -6.42 -29.69
CA PRO A 95 3.00 -6.13 -31.13
C PRO A 95 2.01 -5.06 -31.61
N ILE A 96 0.87 -4.91 -30.91
CA ILE A 96 -0.17 -3.91 -31.24
C ILE A 96 0.32 -2.50 -30.85
N ALA A 97 1.02 -2.38 -29.73
CA ALA A 97 1.64 -1.14 -29.27
C ALA A 97 2.83 -0.68 -30.13
N PHE A 98 3.43 -1.62 -30.90
CA PHE A 98 4.45 -1.30 -31.90
C PHE A 98 3.93 -0.27 -32.93
N ARG A 99 2.63 -0.29 -33.22
CA ARG A 99 1.96 0.63 -34.16
C ARG A 99 1.58 1.99 -33.56
N THR A 100 1.66 2.16 -32.23
CA THR A 100 1.14 3.36 -31.52
C THR A 100 2.20 4.21 -30.82
N GLY A 101 3.50 3.92 -30.99
CA GLY A 101 4.60 4.76 -30.49
C GLY A 101 4.83 4.77 -28.97
N ARG A 102 4.14 3.93 -28.18
CA ARG A 102 4.25 3.84 -26.70
C ARG A 102 5.19 2.72 -26.22
N GLN A 103 6.20 2.37 -27.01
CA GLN A 103 6.96 1.13 -26.86
C GLN A 103 7.79 1.03 -25.58
N SER A 104 8.45 2.12 -25.17
CA SER A 104 9.38 2.12 -24.03
C SER A 104 8.66 1.92 -22.70
N GLN A 105 7.53 2.60 -22.49
CA GLN A 105 6.75 2.50 -21.26
C GLN A 105 6.07 1.13 -21.12
N LEU A 106 5.48 0.61 -22.21
CA LEU A 106 4.84 -0.71 -22.16
C LEU A 106 5.84 -1.83 -21.91
N SER A 107 7.01 -1.77 -22.57
CA SER A 107 8.09 -2.75 -22.35
C SER A 107 8.61 -2.71 -20.91
N ARG A 108 8.68 -1.50 -20.31
CA ARG A 108 9.04 -1.34 -18.89
C ARG A 108 7.99 -1.95 -17.97
N ASN A 109 6.69 -1.70 -18.20
CA ASN A 109 5.61 -2.26 -17.39
C ASN A 109 5.55 -3.79 -17.48
N ILE A 110 5.70 -4.36 -18.68
CA ILE A 110 5.76 -5.82 -18.87
C ILE A 110 6.95 -6.40 -18.12
N ARG A 111 8.13 -5.78 -18.22
CA ARG A 111 9.30 -6.23 -17.46
C ARG A 111 9.06 -6.19 -15.95
N MET A 112 8.37 -5.18 -15.42
CA MET A 112 8.04 -5.12 -14.00
C MET A 112 7.07 -6.23 -13.58
N LEU A 113 6.08 -6.54 -14.42
CA LEU A 113 5.15 -7.64 -14.17
C LEU A 113 5.86 -9.01 -14.23
N GLN A 114 6.78 -9.19 -15.17
CA GLN A 114 7.63 -10.39 -15.25
C GLN A 114 8.44 -10.54 -13.96
N ILE A 115 9.09 -9.48 -13.48
CA ILE A 115 9.83 -9.52 -12.21
C ILE A 115 8.91 -9.89 -11.04
N GLU A 116 7.72 -9.29 -10.94
CA GLU A 116 6.75 -9.63 -9.88
C GLU A 116 6.30 -11.11 -9.93
N ARG A 117 5.96 -11.61 -11.13
CA ARG A 117 5.64 -13.01 -11.38
C ARG A 117 6.78 -13.92 -10.95
N ASP A 118 8.01 -13.54 -11.27
CA ASP A 118 9.21 -14.29 -10.98
C ASP A 118 9.46 -14.37 -9.47
N SER A 119 9.23 -13.27 -8.73
CA SER A 119 9.30 -13.24 -7.27
C SER A 119 8.20 -14.07 -6.61
N TRP A 120 6.97 -14.08 -7.15
CA TRP A 120 5.91 -14.98 -6.68
C TRP A 120 6.27 -16.45 -6.89
N LEU A 121 6.87 -16.79 -8.03
CA LEU A 121 7.27 -18.14 -8.35
C LEU A 121 8.39 -18.65 -7.43
N LEU A 122 9.32 -17.78 -7.00
CA LEU A 122 10.28 -18.08 -5.93
C LEU A 122 9.53 -18.46 -4.65
N TRP A 123 8.62 -17.59 -4.20
CA TRP A 123 7.90 -17.81 -2.94
C TRP A 123 7.04 -19.08 -2.99
N ASN A 124 6.39 -19.35 -4.12
CA ASN A 124 5.60 -20.57 -4.34
C ASN A 124 6.44 -21.84 -4.17
N ARG A 125 7.70 -21.83 -4.60
CA ARG A 125 8.63 -22.96 -4.41
C ARG A 125 9.21 -23.02 -2.99
N ALA A 126 9.43 -21.86 -2.38
CA ALA A 126 10.06 -21.74 -1.07
C ALA A 126 9.08 -21.97 0.10
N ARG A 127 7.77 -21.80 -0.08
CA ARG A 127 6.79 -21.82 1.03
C ARG A 127 6.79 -23.13 1.83
N ASP A 128 6.93 -24.28 1.15
CA ASP A 128 6.90 -25.59 1.80
C ASP A 128 8.16 -25.85 2.64
N THR A 129 9.21 -25.05 2.43
CA THR A 129 10.45 -25.12 3.21
C THR A 129 10.31 -24.48 4.60
N LEU A 130 9.36 -23.55 4.77
CA LEU A 130 9.05 -22.86 6.02
C LEU A 130 8.07 -23.66 6.88
N ASN A 131 7.20 -24.43 6.24
CA ASN A 131 6.30 -25.35 6.92
C ASN A 131 7.11 -26.56 7.39
N ASN A 132 7.48 -26.58 8.68
CA ASN A 132 8.16 -27.67 9.35
C ASN A 132 7.23 -28.87 9.60
N THR A 133 6.55 -29.37 8.58
CA THR A 133 5.93 -30.70 8.67
C THR A 133 7.04 -31.73 8.54
N ARG A 134 7.60 -32.17 9.68
CA ARG A 134 8.40 -33.38 9.74
C ARG A 134 7.55 -34.51 9.17
N GLN A 135 7.91 -35.01 8.00
CA GLN A 135 7.39 -36.27 7.52
C GLN A 135 8.09 -37.37 8.31
N ASP A 136 7.32 -38.33 8.84
CA ASP A 136 7.87 -39.53 9.47
C ASP A 136 8.54 -40.38 8.39
N LEU A 137 9.80 -40.07 8.10
CA LEU A 137 10.60 -40.82 7.13
C LEU A 137 11.20 -42.06 7.83
N PRO A 138 11.38 -43.18 7.10
CA PRO A 138 12.12 -44.32 7.60
C PRO A 138 13.54 -43.91 8.00
N GLU A 139 14.04 -44.46 9.11
CA GLU A 139 15.42 -44.22 9.54
C GLU A 139 16.42 -44.68 8.46
N VAL A 140 17.50 -43.91 8.30
CA VAL A 140 18.60 -44.27 7.41
C VAL A 140 19.38 -45.44 8.03
N ILE A 141 19.35 -46.59 7.35
CA ILE A 141 20.04 -47.82 7.77
C ILE A 141 21.43 -47.87 7.10
N PRO A 142 22.49 -48.38 7.77
CA PRO A 142 23.78 -48.65 7.13
C PRO A 142 23.63 -49.50 5.86
N GLY A 143 24.25 -49.06 4.76
CA GLY A 143 24.11 -49.69 3.43
C GLY A 143 22.94 -49.16 2.59
N SER A 144 22.17 -48.19 3.08
CA SER A 144 21.19 -47.46 2.26
C SER A 144 21.86 -46.80 1.05
N SER A 145 21.09 -46.64 -0.04
CA SER A 145 21.59 -45.93 -1.21
C SER A 145 21.87 -44.43 -0.94
N ASP A 146 22.93 -43.88 -1.55
CA ASP A 146 23.31 -42.46 -1.46
C ASP A 146 22.12 -41.53 -1.75
N ARG A 147 21.31 -41.87 -2.75
CA ARG A 147 20.10 -41.11 -3.09
C ARG A 147 19.13 -41.00 -1.92
N PHE A 148 18.84 -42.13 -1.25
CA PHE A 148 17.94 -42.16 -0.09
C PHE A 148 18.50 -41.34 1.08
N ILE A 149 19.81 -41.47 1.34
CA ILE A 149 20.50 -40.70 2.39
C ILE A 149 20.35 -39.19 2.13
N VAL A 150 20.65 -38.75 0.91
CA VAL A 150 20.57 -37.33 0.54
C VAL A 150 19.12 -36.82 0.58
N GLU A 151 18.15 -37.58 0.07
CA GLU A 151 16.73 -37.21 0.12
C GLU A 151 16.24 -37.08 1.58
N HIS A 152 16.63 -38.00 2.46
CA HIS A 152 16.32 -37.94 3.89
C HIS A 152 16.92 -36.69 4.56
N HIS A 153 18.19 -36.36 4.28
CA HIS A 153 18.83 -35.14 4.80
C HIS A 153 18.22 -33.86 4.23
N LEU A 154 17.87 -33.85 2.94
CA LEU A 154 17.20 -32.73 2.29
C LEU A 154 15.88 -32.41 2.96
N LEU A 155 15.05 -33.42 3.25
CA LEU A 155 13.76 -33.22 3.91
C LEU A 155 13.89 -32.67 5.33
N ASN A 156 14.96 -33.03 6.04
CA ASN A 156 15.22 -32.58 7.41
C ASN A 156 15.96 -31.23 7.51
N ASN A 157 16.58 -30.74 6.45
CA ASN A 157 17.37 -29.49 6.46
C ASN A 157 16.63 -28.36 5.73
N PRO A 158 16.01 -27.39 6.44
CA PRO A 158 15.26 -26.30 5.81
C PRO A 158 16.12 -25.39 4.95
N GLN A 159 17.39 -25.17 5.29
CA GLN A 159 18.31 -24.34 4.49
C GLN A 159 18.63 -25.00 3.15
N LEU A 160 18.83 -26.33 3.14
CA LEU A 160 19.09 -27.07 1.91
C LEU A 160 17.83 -27.14 1.01
N ARG A 161 16.63 -27.27 1.62
CA ARG A 161 15.36 -27.14 0.87
C ARG A 161 15.20 -25.76 0.25
N MET A 162 15.48 -24.71 1.01
CA MET A 162 15.46 -23.32 0.51
C MET A 162 16.44 -23.13 -0.64
N ALA A 163 17.68 -23.61 -0.49
CA ALA A 163 18.68 -23.56 -1.56
C ALA A 163 18.21 -24.28 -2.83
N LYS A 164 17.62 -25.48 -2.70
CA LYS A 164 17.04 -26.22 -3.83
C LYS A 164 15.88 -25.47 -4.50
N ALA A 165 15.01 -24.84 -3.71
CA ALA A 165 13.93 -24.01 -4.23
C ALA A 165 14.47 -22.80 -5.01
N VAL A 166 15.48 -22.12 -4.48
CA VAL A 166 16.18 -20.99 -5.14
C VAL A 166 16.88 -21.46 -6.42
N GLN A 167 17.56 -22.61 -6.40
CA GLN A 167 18.20 -23.20 -7.58
C GLN A 167 17.19 -23.47 -8.69
N GLY A 168 16.08 -24.17 -8.38
CA GLY A 168 15.03 -24.46 -9.36
C GLY A 168 14.33 -23.21 -9.88
N TRP A 169 14.21 -22.17 -9.04
CA TRP A 169 13.73 -20.86 -9.46
C TRP A 169 14.66 -20.18 -10.46
N LEU A 170 15.95 -20.09 -10.16
CA LEU A 170 16.93 -19.46 -11.03
C LEU A 170 17.14 -20.22 -12.34
N GLN A 171 16.88 -21.53 -12.37
CA GLN A 171 16.94 -22.37 -13.57
C GLN A 171 15.76 -22.13 -14.53
N THR A 172 14.60 -21.74 -14.00
CA THR A 172 13.36 -21.60 -14.79
C THR A 172 13.01 -20.16 -15.16
N THR A 173 13.45 -19.19 -14.36
CA THR A 173 12.75 -17.90 -14.25
C THR A 173 13.64 -16.72 -14.61
N LYS A 174 14.85 -16.62 -14.02
CA LYS A 174 15.77 -15.48 -14.24
C LYS A 174 16.61 -15.56 -15.52
N LEU A 175 16.23 -16.42 -16.46
CA LEU A 175 16.82 -16.46 -17.79
C LEU A 175 15.83 -15.78 -18.75
N ASP A 176 16.23 -14.66 -19.34
CA ASP A 176 15.44 -13.94 -20.34
C ASP A 176 14.92 -14.94 -21.40
N GLU A 177 13.67 -14.80 -21.87
CA GLU A 177 13.13 -15.64 -22.95
C GLU A 177 14.03 -15.64 -24.20
N ARG A 178 14.75 -14.54 -24.40
CA ARG A 178 15.80 -14.41 -25.41
C ARG A 178 16.93 -15.41 -25.19
N TYR A 179 17.42 -15.58 -23.97
CA TYR A 179 18.46 -16.56 -23.64
C TYR A 179 18.03 -17.98 -24.01
N GLN A 180 16.80 -18.37 -23.68
CA GLN A 180 16.28 -19.69 -24.05
C GLN A 180 16.14 -19.87 -25.58
N THR A 181 15.73 -18.81 -26.28
CA THR A 181 15.60 -18.80 -27.73
C THR A 181 16.97 -18.90 -28.42
N ASP A 182 17.94 -18.12 -27.95
CA ASP A 182 19.32 -18.11 -28.43
C ASP A 182 19.98 -19.47 -28.19
N LEU A 183 19.73 -20.09 -27.03
CA LEU A 183 20.21 -21.44 -26.71
C LEU A 183 19.63 -22.47 -27.69
N LYS A 184 18.32 -22.43 -27.95
CA LYS A 184 17.69 -23.32 -28.95
C LYS A 184 18.30 -23.12 -30.34
N MET A 185 18.50 -21.87 -30.77
CA MET A 185 19.15 -21.56 -32.05
C MET A 185 20.60 -22.06 -32.09
N ALA A 186 21.37 -21.88 -31.02
CA ALA A 186 22.74 -22.36 -30.92
C ALA A 186 22.81 -23.89 -31.03
N MET A 187 21.89 -24.61 -30.38
CA MET A 187 21.80 -26.08 -30.50
C MET A 187 21.55 -26.55 -31.94
N THR A 188 20.73 -25.83 -32.71
CA THR A 188 20.46 -26.21 -34.12
C THR A 188 21.66 -26.06 -35.05
N LYS A 189 22.70 -25.32 -34.63
CA LYS A 189 23.94 -25.17 -35.40
C LYS A 189 24.89 -26.37 -35.24
N LEU A 190 24.66 -27.22 -34.23
CA LEU A 190 25.49 -28.40 -34.00
C LEU A 190 25.00 -29.56 -34.86
N GLU A 191 25.87 -30.03 -35.75
CA GLU A 191 25.59 -31.22 -36.57
C GLU A 191 25.78 -32.50 -35.75
N PRO A 192 24.91 -33.51 -35.91
CA PRO A 192 25.11 -34.81 -35.27
C PRO A 192 26.32 -35.50 -35.91
N LYS A 193 27.24 -35.99 -35.08
CA LYS A 193 28.51 -36.58 -35.53
C LYS A 193 28.64 -38.00 -35.01
N ARG A 194 29.19 -38.87 -35.85
CA ARG A 194 29.53 -40.25 -35.48
C ARG A 194 30.92 -40.37 -34.84
N ILE A 195 31.80 -39.39 -35.09
CA ILE A 195 33.22 -39.44 -34.71
C ILE A 195 33.60 -38.14 -34.01
N TYR A 196 34.27 -38.28 -32.88
CA TYR A 196 34.90 -37.20 -32.11
C TYR A 196 36.10 -36.59 -32.87
N TRP A 197 36.22 -35.25 -32.87
CA TRP A 197 37.24 -34.49 -33.61
C TRP A 197 37.47 -34.99 -35.05
N GLU A 198 36.39 -35.02 -35.83
CA GLU A 198 36.37 -35.63 -37.17
C GLU A 198 37.46 -35.08 -38.10
N LYS A 199 37.70 -33.77 -38.10
CA LYS A 199 38.67 -33.13 -39.01
C LYS A 199 40.10 -33.45 -38.60
N THR A 200 40.38 -33.47 -37.30
CA THR A 200 41.66 -33.91 -36.73
C THR A 200 41.88 -35.39 -37.02
N CYS A 201 40.87 -36.24 -36.84
CA CYS A 201 40.93 -37.67 -37.20
C CYS A 201 41.24 -37.87 -38.69
N HIS A 202 40.56 -37.13 -39.57
CA HIS A 202 40.80 -37.18 -41.01
C HIS A 202 42.22 -36.76 -41.37
N PHE A 203 42.73 -35.68 -40.75
CA PHE A 203 44.11 -35.25 -40.94
C PHE A 203 45.10 -36.32 -40.46
N LEU A 204 44.87 -36.95 -39.31
CA LEU A 204 45.78 -38.00 -38.80
C LEU A 204 45.87 -39.20 -39.73
N LYS A 205 44.74 -39.66 -40.26
CA LYS A 205 44.69 -40.73 -41.27
C LYS A 205 45.43 -40.32 -42.55
N SER A 206 45.23 -39.09 -43.01
CA SER A 206 45.85 -38.57 -44.23
C SER A 206 47.37 -38.38 -44.07
N SER A 207 47.82 -37.82 -42.93
CA SER A 207 49.23 -37.62 -42.58
C SER A 207 49.97 -38.95 -42.45
N TYR A 208 49.35 -39.96 -41.82
CA TYR A 208 49.91 -41.31 -41.74
C TYR A 208 50.10 -41.94 -43.13
N ASN A 209 49.12 -41.81 -44.01
CA ASN A 209 49.18 -42.37 -45.36
C ASN A 209 50.16 -41.61 -46.29
N ALA A 210 50.36 -40.32 -46.06
CA ALA A 210 51.14 -39.44 -46.95
C ALA A 210 52.51 -39.00 -46.39
N ASN A 211 52.93 -39.49 -45.22
CA ASN A 211 54.17 -39.08 -44.52
C ASN A 211 54.33 -37.54 -44.38
N ILE A 212 53.22 -36.83 -44.20
CA ILE A 212 53.21 -35.37 -44.00
C ILE A 212 53.51 -35.08 -42.51
N PRO A 213 54.36 -34.09 -42.18
CA PRO A 213 54.58 -33.68 -40.80
C PRO A 213 53.27 -33.35 -40.08
N ASN A 214 53.02 -33.98 -38.93
CA ASN A 214 51.78 -33.79 -38.17
C ASN A 214 51.96 -32.69 -37.09
N PRO A 215 51.31 -31.51 -37.24
CA PRO A 215 51.32 -30.47 -36.21
C PRO A 215 50.31 -30.70 -35.08
N TYR A 216 49.38 -31.65 -35.24
CA TYR A 216 48.29 -31.92 -34.30
C TYR A 216 48.62 -33.06 -33.32
N ILE A 217 47.67 -33.35 -32.42
CA ILE A 217 47.67 -34.50 -31.51
C ILE A 217 47.92 -35.83 -32.24
N THR A 218 48.45 -36.83 -31.55
CA THR A 218 48.78 -38.14 -32.14
C THR A 218 47.78 -39.26 -31.82
N CYS A 219 46.91 -39.08 -30.82
CA CYS A 219 45.84 -40.00 -30.45
C CYS A 219 44.54 -39.21 -30.22
N LEU A 220 43.39 -39.90 -30.27
CA LEU A 220 42.05 -39.29 -30.14
C LEU A 220 41.46 -39.44 -28.74
N ASP A 221 42.30 -39.62 -27.72
CA ASP A 221 41.85 -39.58 -26.33
C ASP A 221 41.33 -38.18 -26.00
N PHE A 222 40.29 -38.07 -25.16
CA PHE A 222 39.68 -36.78 -24.85
C PHE A 222 40.66 -35.79 -24.19
N ASP A 223 41.68 -36.29 -23.49
CA ASP A 223 42.73 -35.51 -22.84
C ASP A 223 44.04 -35.44 -23.66
N ALA A 224 44.05 -35.92 -24.91
CA ALA A 224 45.24 -35.97 -25.75
C ALA A 224 45.86 -34.59 -25.99
N ALA A 225 45.04 -33.58 -26.27
CA ALA A 225 45.50 -32.20 -26.47
C ALA A 225 46.22 -31.66 -25.21
N HIS A 226 45.65 -31.95 -24.04
CA HIS A 226 46.21 -31.56 -22.76
C HIS A 226 47.53 -32.30 -22.45
N LYS A 227 47.53 -33.64 -22.53
CA LYS A 227 48.70 -34.49 -22.23
C LYS A 227 49.88 -34.21 -23.14
N GLN A 228 49.63 -34.05 -24.44
CA GLN A 228 50.68 -33.89 -25.44
C GLN A 228 51.14 -32.44 -25.60
N LYS A 229 50.38 -31.48 -25.04
CA LYS A 229 50.57 -30.04 -25.27
C LYS A 229 50.58 -29.70 -26.77
N ARG A 230 49.72 -30.37 -27.53
CA ARG A 230 49.53 -30.20 -28.99
C ARG A 230 48.11 -29.73 -29.26
N ARG A 231 47.93 -29.04 -30.39
CA ARG A 231 46.64 -28.46 -30.76
C ARG A 231 45.78 -29.45 -31.55
N LEU A 232 44.49 -29.17 -31.57
CA LEU A 232 43.52 -29.76 -32.49
C LEU A 232 43.53 -28.98 -33.81
N CYS A 233 42.80 -29.50 -34.80
CA CYS A 233 42.42 -28.68 -35.94
C CYS A 233 41.55 -27.49 -35.46
N ASP A 234 41.82 -26.28 -35.93
CA ASP A 234 41.15 -25.05 -35.47
C ASP A 234 39.62 -25.15 -35.52
N THR A 235 39.07 -25.81 -36.53
CA THR A 235 37.64 -26.05 -36.65
C THR A 235 37.09 -27.00 -35.59
N ASP A 236 37.81 -28.07 -35.24
CA ASP A 236 37.36 -28.98 -34.17
C ASP A 236 37.50 -28.30 -32.80
N GLU A 237 38.52 -27.46 -32.62
CA GLU A 237 38.73 -26.69 -31.40
C GLU A 237 37.60 -25.68 -31.17
N GLN A 238 37.16 -24.98 -32.23
CA GLN A 238 36.03 -24.06 -32.19
C GLN A 238 34.71 -24.78 -31.91
N GLU A 239 34.42 -25.87 -32.61
CA GLU A 239 33.20 -26.66 -32.40
C GLU A 239 33.13 -27.23 -30.98
N GLU A 240 34.26 -27.66 -30.41
CA GLU A 240 34.33 -28.09 -29.02
C GLU A 240 34.05 -26.95 -28.03
N ASN A 241 34.56 -25.74 -28.29
CA ASN A 241 34.27 -24.57 -27.45
C ASN A 241 32.78 -24.22 -27.47
N ASP A 242 32.17 -24.22 -28.67
CA ASP A 242 30.74 -23.95 -28.84
C ASP A 242 29.89 -25.02 -28.13
N LEU A 243 30.25 -26.29 -28.27
CA LEU A 243 29.59 -27.40 -27.59
C LEU A 243 29.66 -27.23 -26.06
N LEU A 244 30.85 -26.96 -25.50
CA LEU A 244 31.03 -26.79 -24.06
C LEU A 244 30.19 -25.61 -23.52
N GLN A 245 30.12 -24.50 -24.26
CA GLN A 245 29.29 -23.36 -23.90
C GLN A 245 27.79 -23.71 -23.92
N ILE A 246 27.33 -24.45 -24.94
CA ILE A 246 25.92 -24.91 -25.03
C ILE A 246 25.60 -25.91 -23.92
N VAL A 247 26.51 -26.84 -23.63
CA VAL A 247 26.37 -27.80 -22.53
C VAL A 247 26.25 -27.06 -21.20
N PHE A 248 27.16 -26.12 -20.90
CA PHE A 248 27.08 -25.31 -19.70
C PHE A 248 25.75 -24.55 -19.61
N SER A 249 25.29 -23.96 -20.72
CA SER A 249 24.01 -23.26 -20.78
C SER A 249 22.80 -24.17 -20.51
N LEU A 250 22.84 -25.42 -20.96
CA LEU A 250 21.81 -26.43 -20.64
C LEU A 250 21.85 -26.81 -19.15
N LEU A 251 23.04 -26.96 -18.56
CA LEU A 251 23.18 -27.22 -17.12
C LEU A 251 22.68 -26.02 -16.29
N ARG A 252 22.92 -24.79 -16.74
CA ARG A 252 22.42 -23.55 -16.13
C ARG A 252 20.90 -23.47 -16.06
N VAL A 253 20.20 -24.08 -17.02
CA VAL A 253 18.72 -24.19 -17.09
C VAL A 253 18.21 -25.44 -16.35
N GLY A 254 19.11 -26.32 -15.88
CA GLY A 254 18.73 -27.59 -15.22
C GLY A 254 18.40 -28.73 -16.18
N GLU A 255 18.68 -28.58 -17.48
CA GLU A 255 18.34 -29.55 -18.54
C GLU A 255 19.45 -30.59 -18.76
N TYR A 256 19.83 -31.30 -17.69
CA TYR A 256 20.92 -32.29 -17.69
C TYR A 256 20.71 -33.41 -18.73
N SER A 257 19.48 -33.88 -18.89
CA SER A 257 19.14 -34.92 -19.87
C SER A 257 19.38 -34.46 -21.31
N LYS A 258 19.02 -33.21 -21.64
CA LYS A 258 19.28 -32.64 -22.96
C LYS A 258 20.78 -32.44 -23.18
N ALA A 259 21.52 -32.00 -22.17
CA ALA A 259 22.97 -31.88 -22.23
C ALA A 259 23.65 -33.24 -22.53
N LYS A 260 23.29 -34.30 -21.78
CA LYS A 260 23.81 -35.66 -22.00
C LYS A 260 23.50 -36.17 -23.41
N ASN A 261 22.26 -35.99 -23.88
CA ASN A 261 21.86 -36.42 -25.22
C ASN A 261 22.57 -35.63 -26.32
N LEU A 262 22.77 -34.33 -26.13
CA LEU A 262 23.54 -33.50 -27.05
C LEU A 262 24.97 -34.03 -27.17
N CYS A 263 25.67 -34.25 -26.05
CA CYS A 263 27.01 -34.83 -26.02
C CYS A 263 27.07 -36.19 -26.73
N LYS A 264 26.07 -37.06 -26.54
CA LYS A 264 26.00 -38.35 -27.25
C LYS A 264 25.81 -38.17 -28.76
N SER A 265 24.95 -37.24 -29.17
CA SER A 265 24.64 -36.99 -30.58
C SER A 265 25.79 -36.34 -31.35
N THR A 266 26.67 -35.61 -30.68
CA THR A 266 27.86 -34.96 -31.26
C THR A 266 29.13 -35.81 -31.15
N GLY A 267 29.05 -37.02 -30.58
CA GLY A 267 30.19 -37.95 -30.43
C GLY A 267 31.05 -37.71 -29.17
N TYR A 268 30.70 -36.76 -28.31
CA TYR A 268 31.38 -36.45 -27.04
C TYR A 268 30.88 -37.37 -25.91
N HIS A 269 30.96 -38.68 -26.12
CA HIS A 269 30.46 -39.68 -25.17
C HIS A 269 31.16 -39.62 -23.80
N TRP A 270 32.43 -39.21 -23.77
CA TRP A 270 33.18 -39.01 -22.53
C TRP A 270 32.54 -37.92 -21.65
N LEU A 271 32.09 -36.82 -22.25
CA LEU A 271 31.44 -35.73 -21.53
C LEU A 271 30.05 -36.16 -21.05
N ALA A 272 29.32 -36.95 -21.86
CA ALA A 272 28.07 -37.56 -21.43
C ALA A 272 28.27 -38.51 -20.23
N ALA A 273 29.32 -39.32 -20.25
CA ALA A 273 29.67 -40.21 -19.13
C ALA A 273 30.08 -39.43 -17.88
N LEU A 274 30.85 -38.35 -18.04
CA LEU A 274 31.24 -37.44 -16.96
C LEU A 274 30.02 -36.79 -16.30
N LEU A 275 29.05 -36.31 -17.08
CA LEU A 275 27.79 -35.76 -16.55
C LEU A 275 26.95 -36.83 -15.82
N SER A 276 26.93 -38.06 -16.32
CA SER A 276 26.26 -39.19 -15.66
C SER A 276 26.94 -39.62 -14.35
N ALA A 277 28.25 -39.45 -14.22
CA ALA A 277 28.98 -39.81 -13.00
C ALA A 277 28.63 -38.94 -11.78
N ASN A 278 27.92 -37.82 -11.99
CA ASN A 278 27.41 -36.97 -10.92
C ASN A 278 26.15 -37.54 -10.22
N GLU A 279 25.45 -38.47 -10.86
CA GLU A 279 24.21 -39.05 -10.34
C GLU A 279 24.48 -39.86 -9.07
N LEU A 280 23.63 -39.67 -8.05
CA LEU A 280 23.73 -40.36 -6.76
C LEU A 280 23.53 -41.86 -6.95
N TYR A 281 24.34 -42.67 -6.28
CA TYR A 281 24.17 -44.12 -6.29
C TYR A 281 22.78 -44.51 -5.78
N HIS A 282 22.09 -45.36 -6.55
CA HIS A 282 20.76 -45.84 -6.20
C HIS A 282 20.56 -47.28 -6.63
N ASP A 283 20.08 -48.09 -5.69
CA ASP A 283 19.68 -49.47 -5.91
C ASP A 283 18.27 -49.67 -5.34
N GLU A 284 17.27 -49.69 -6.22
CA GLU A 284 15.86 -49.89 -5.85
C GLU A 284 15.61 -51.29 -5.25
N ASN A 285 16.50 -52.25 -5.52
CA ASN A 285 16.36 -53.62 -5.04
C ASN A 285 16.53 -53.73 -3.52
N TYR A 286 17.10 -52.72 -2.85
CA TYR A 286 17.16 -52.68 -1.38
C TYR A 286 15.81 -52.42 -0.72
N TYR A 287 14.84 -51.86 -1.45
CA TYR A 287 13.56 -51.41 -0.90
C TYR A 287 12.37 -52.22 -1.43
N CYS A 288 12.58 -53.06 -2.44
CA CYS A 288 11.54 -53.95 -2.97
C CYS A 288 11.30 -55.14 -2.03
N SER A 289 10.04 -55.41 -1.69
CA SER A 289 9.67 -56.65 -1.00
C SER A 289 9.91 -57.86 -1.92
N GLU A 290 10.33 -58.99 -1.35
CA GLU A 290 10.59 -60.29 -2.02
C GLU A 290 9.43 -60.82 -2.91
N ALA A 291 8.27 -60.16 -2.91
CA ALA A 291 7.07 -60.53 -3.65
C ALA A 291 7.08 -60.11 -5.14
N ASN A 292 7.96 -59.20 -5.56
CA ASN A 292 8.09 -58.78 -6.96
C ASN A 292 9.39 -59.33 -7.56
N ASP A 293 9.30 -60.30 -8.47
CA ASP A 293 10.44 -60.86 -9.25
C ASP A 293 11.08 -59.85 -10.26
N ILE A 294 10.84 -58.55 -10.09
CA ILE A 294 11.35 -57.50 -10.96
C ILE A 294 12.64 -56.96 -10.34
N VAL A 295 13.77 -57.28 -10.97
CA VAL A 295 15.08 -56.70 -10.63
C VAL A 295 15.25 -55.39 -11.39
N TYR A 296 15.45 -54.31 -10.66
CA TYR A 296 15.68 -52.97 -11.21
C TYR A 296 17.17 -52.74 -11.46
N PRO A 297 17.54 -51.98 -12.51
CA PRO A 297 18.94 -51.66 -12.76
C PRO A 297 19.50 -50.74 -11.66
N VAL A 298 20.75 -50.97 -11.29
CA VAL A 298 21.49 -50.07 -10.38
C VAL A 298 21.89 -48.82 -11.15
N GLU A 299 21.66 -47.65 -10.56
CA GLU A 299 21.92 -46.34 -11.16
C GLU A 299 22.94 -45.53 -10.36
N GLY A 300 23.54 -44.52 -11.01
CA GLY A 300 24.47 -43.58 -10.37
C GLY A 300 25.88 -44.11 -10.11
N ASN A 301 26.66 -43.33 -9.35
CA ASN A 301 28.07 -43.57 -9.12
C ASN A 301 28.37 -43.93 -7.65
N GLN A 302 28.68 -45.19 -7.37
CA GLN A 302 29.04 -45.65 -6.02
C GLN A 302 30.34 -45.00 -5.49
N LYS A 303 31.21 -44.50 -6.37
CA LYS A 303 32.48 -43.85 -6.03
C LYS A 303 32.43 -42.35 -6.29
N ARG A 304 31.27 -41.73 -6.07
CA ARG A 304 31.04 -40.29 -6.27
C ARG A 304 32.00 -39.40 -5.49
N ILE A 305 32.34 -39.76 -4.24
CA ILE A 305 33.27 -38.99 -3.40
C ILE A 305 34.63 -38.81 -4.10
N GLN A 306 35.22 -39.91 -4.55
CA GLN A 306 36.52 -39.93 -5.25
C GLN A 306 36.46 -39.24 -6.63
N TRP A 307 35.31 -39.36 -7.29
CA TRP A 307 35.06 -38.66 -8.55
C TRP A 307 35.02 -37.13 -8.37
N ILE A 308 34.38 -36.63 -7.29
CA ILE A 308 34.36 -35.20 -6.94
C ILE A 308 35.77 -34.67 -6.68
N GLU A 309 36.60 -35.41 -5.92
CA GLU A 309 37.99 -35.04 -5.65
C GLU A 309 38.77 -34.84 -6.95
N SER A 310 38.60 -35.76 -7.90
CA SER A 310 39.23 -35.68 -9.23
C SER A 310 38.77 -34.43 -9.99
N MET A 311 37.48 -34.10 -9.95
CA MET A 311 36.93 -32.89 -10.58
C MET A 311 37.43 -31.61 -9.89
N PHE A 312 37.59 -31.64 -8.57
CA PHE A 312 38.08 -30.52 -7.77
C PHE A 312 39.51 -30.12 -8.14
N GLU A 313 40.39 -31.10 -8.42
CA GLU A 313 41.73 -30.84 -8.94
C GLU A 313 41.69 -30.30 -10.37
N LEU A 314 40.89 -30.93 -11.26
CA LEU A 314 40.86 -30.57 -12.68
C LEU A 314 40.33 -29.16 -12.94
N CYS A 315 39.30 -28.70 -12.21
CA CYS A 315 38.70 -27.39 -12.46
C CYS A 315 39.65 -26.21 -12.19
N MET A 316 40.75 -26.43 -11.46
CA MET A 316 41.80 -25.42 -11.23
C MET A 316 42.88 -25.38 -12.30
N ASP A 317 42.92 -26.35 -13.19
CA ASP A 317 43.93 -26.40 -14.21
C ASP A 317 43.64 -25.34 -15.29
N MET A 318 44.35 -24.21 -15.20
CA MET A 318 44.24 -23.08 -16.13
C MET A 318 44.58 -23.43 -17.59
N ARG A 319 45.14 -24.63 -17.85
CA ARG A 319 45.39 -25.12 -19.21
C ARG A 319 44.13 -25.68 -19.88
N LEU A 320 43.09 -26.00 -19.10
CA LEU A 320 41.80 -26.45 -19.61
C LEU A 320 40.94 -25.26 -20.06
N LYS A 321 39.96 -25.57 -20.90
CA LYS A 321 39.07 -24.55 -21.48
C LYS A 321 38.16 -23.95 -20.41
N LEU A 322 37.77 -22.69 -20.62
CA LEU A 322 36.97 -21.92 -19.65
C LEU A 322 35.67 -22.63 -19.26
N TYR A 323 34.85 -23.01 -20.25
CA TYR A 323 33.56 -23.69 -19.99
C TYR A 323 33.73 -25.13 -19.52
N GLU A 324 34.81 -25.80 -19.91
CA GLU A 324 35.14 -27.13 -19.37
C GLU A 324 35.39 -27.07 -17.86
N ARG A 325 36.23 -26.12 -17.42
CA ARG A 325 36.48 -25.88 -16.00
C ARG A 325 35.22 -25.45 -15.26
N ALA A 326 34.38 -24.62 -15.87
CA ALA A 326 33.12 -24.20 -15.27
C ALA A 326 32.14 -25.38 -15.08
N ILE A 327 32.09 -26.33 -16.03
CA ILE A 327 31.33 -27.57 -15.89
C ILE A 327 31.87 -28.39 -14.72
N TYR A 328 33.19 -28.59 -14.64
CA TYR A 328 33.79 -29.33 -13.52
C TYR A 328 33.53 -28.66 -12.18
N GLY A 329 33.69 -27.33 -12.10
CA GLY A 329 33.38 -26.55 -10.91
C GLY A 329 31.92 -26.67 -10.47
N LEU A 330 30.98 -26.72 -11.42
CA LEU A 330 29.56 -26.88 -11.11
C LEU A 330 29.28 -28.24 -10.49
N LEU A 331 29.94 -29.28 -10.98
CA LEU A 331 29.75 -30.66 -10.54
C LEU A 331 30.44 -30.97 -9.21
N CYS A 332 31.52 -30.27 -8.85
CA CYS A 332 32.23 -30.46 -7.59
C CYS A 332 31.93 -29.39 -6.52
N GLY A 333 31.12 -28.38 -6.86
CA GLY A 333 30.75 -27.32 -5.92
C GLY A 333 31.83 -26.26 -5.69
N ARG A 334 32.60 -25.92 -6.72
CA ARG A 334 33.70 -24.95 -6.64
C ARG A 334 33.42 -23.64 -7.36
N ILE A 335 33.21 -22.58 -6.58
CA ILE A 335 32.71 -21.30 -7.09
C ILE A 335 33.73 -20.54 -7.96
N GLU A 336 35.03 -20.58 -7.65
CA GLU A 336 36.05 -19.84 -8.44
C GLU A 336 36.08 -20.26 -9.92
N ALA A 337 35.70 -21.50 -10.21
CA ALA A 337 35.65 -22.01 -11.59
C ALA A 337 34.40 -21.53 -12.35
N LEU A 338 33.31 -21.17 -11.67
CA LEU A 338 32.06 -20.68 -12.30
C LEU A 338 32.04 -19.16 -12.48
N ILE A 339 32.62 -18.40 -11.55
CA ILE A 339 32.56 -16.92 -11.59
C ILE A 339 32.93 -16.35 -12.97
N PRO A 340 34.00 -16.83 -13.67
CA PRO A 340 34.39 -16.30 -14.97
C PRO A 340 33.34 -16.41 -16.09
N VAL A 341 32.35 -17.30 -15.96
CA VAL A 341 31.28 -17.48 -16.95
C VAL A 341 29.94 -16.86 -16.51
N CYS A 342 29.85 -16.34 -15.29
CA CYS A 342 28.66 -15.68 -14.76
C CYS A 342 28.57 -14.22 -15.25
N LYS A 343 27.39 -13.79 -15.74
CA LYS A 343 27.23 -12.47 -16.37
C LYS A 343 26.28 -11.53 -15.63
N THR A 344 25.27 -12.10 -14.97
CA THR A 344 24.19 -11.36 -14.30
C THR A 344 24.16 -11.69 -12.81
N TYR A 345 23.52 -10.84 -11.99
CA TYR A 345 23.33 -11.15 -10.57
C TYR A 345 22.63 -12.50 -10.35
N ALA A 346 21.69 -12.86 -11.23
CA ALA A 346 21.03 -14.15 -11.19
C ALA A 346 21.97 -15.33 -11.43
N ASP A 347 22.96 -15.19 -12.31
CA ASP A 347 23.98 -16.23 -12.55
C ASP A 347 24.91 -16.39 -11.35
N TYR A 348 25.32 -15.28 -10.73
CA TYR A 348 26.10 -15.33 -9.50
C TYR A 348 25.32 -16.05 -8.40
N LEU A 349 24.09 -15.62 -8.12
CA LEU A 349 23.26 -16.28 -7.10
C LEU A 349 23.06 -17.77 -7.42
N TRP A 350 22.81 -18.12 -8.67
CA TRP A 350 22.66 -19.52 -9.08
C TRP A 350 23.94 -20.33 -8.89
N ALA A 351 25.10 -19.78 -9.24
CA ALA A 351 26.38 -20.44 -9.10
C ALA A 351 26.70 -20.70 -7.62
N TYR A 352 26.60 -19.68 -6.77
CA TYR A 352 26.83 -19.82 -5.33
C TYR A 352 25.84 -20.80 -4.69
N THR A 353 24.54 -20.70 -4.98
CA THR A 353 23.54 -21.64 -4.45
C THR A 353 23.75 -23.07 -4.96
N SER A 354 24.12 -23.26 -6.22
CA SER A 354 24.38 -24.59 -6.78
C SER A 354 25.65 -25.21 -6.18
N CYS A 355 26.71 -24.43 -6.00
CA CYS A 355 27.93 -24.90 -5.35
C CYS A 355 27.69 -25.24 -3.89
N TYR A 356 26.92 -24.42 -3.15
CA TYR A 356 26.53 -24.72 -1.77
C TYR A 356 25.81 -26.06 -1.66
N ILE A 357 24.81 -26.30 -2.51
CA ILE A 357 24.07 -27.57 -2.53
C ILE A 357 25.01 -28.75 -2.77
N GLU A 358 25.94 -28.62 -3.72
CA GLU A 358 26.87 -29.70 -4.06
C GLU A 358 27.86 -29.98 -2.91
N GLN A 359 28.37 -28.94 -2.25
CA GLN A 359 29.20 -29.06 -1.05
C GLN A 359 28.46 -29.77 0.09
N GLU A 360 27.19 -29.42 0.32
CA GLU A 360 26.36 -30.06 1.35
C GLU A 360 26.08 -31.53 1.03
N ILE A 361 25.75 -31.86 -0.22
CA ILE A 361 25.57 -33.25 -0.65
C ILE A 361 26.87 -34.04 -0.44
N HIS A 362 28.01 -33.49 -0.85
CA HIS A 362 29.31 -34.13 -0.64
C HIS A 362 29.58 -34.36 0.86
N HIS A 363 29.34 -33.37 1.72
CA HIS A 363 29.54 -33.48 3.17
C HIS A 363 28.61 -34.54 3.80
N ILE A 364 27.34 -34.60 3.37
CA ILE A 364 26.39 -35.64 3.81
C ILE A 364 26.92 -37.04 3.49
N LEU A 365 27.38 -37.25 2.25
CA LEU A 365 27.87 -38.56 1.80
C LEU A 365 29.19 -38.94 2.47
N VAL A 366 30.13 -38.00 2.58
CA VAL A 366 31.38 -38.22 3.32
C VAL A 366 31.06 -38.67 4.73
N TYR A 367 30.17 -37.95 5.44
CA TYR A 367 29.75 -38.31 6.80
C TYR A 367 29.12 -39.70 6.87
N ALA A 368 28.21 -40.04 5.95
CA ALA A 368 27.54 -41.33 5.93
C ALA A 368 28.50 -42.51 5.69
N HIS A 369 29.51 -42.32 4.84
CA HIS A 369 30.47 -43.38 4.47
C HIS A 369 31.81 -43.31 5.22
N GLN A 370 31.93 -42.47 6.26
CA GLN A 370 33.19 -42.27 7.03
C GLN A 370 33.86 -43.58 7.49
N ASN A 371 33.06 -44.58 7.85
CA ASN A 371 33.53 -45.88 8.34
C ASN A 371 33.90 -46.87 7.20
N GLU A 372 33.43 -46.63 5.98
CA GLU A 372 33.67 -47.49 4.80
C GLU A 372 34.88 -47.02 3.97
N LEU A 373 35.37 -45.80 4.24
CA LEU A 373 36.58 -45.26 3.62
C LEU A 373 37.83 -45.93 4.20
N ASN A 374 38.74 -46.37 3.33
CA ASN A 374 40.06 -46.86 3.75
C ASN A 374 40.91 -45.71 4.28
N ASP A 375 41.96 -45.99 5.07
CA ASP A 375 42.82 -44.94 5.64
C ASP A 375 43.46 -44.03 4.58
N VAL A 376 43.80 -44.57 3.40
CA VAL A 376 44.29 -43.79 2.26
C VAL A 376 43.21 -42.87 1.69
N ASP A 377 41.96 -43.33 1.62
CA ASP A 377 40.84 -42.55 1.11
C ASP A 377 40.44 -41.45 2.11
N LYS A 378 40.49 -41.74 3.43
CA LYS A 378 40.27 -40.74 4.49
C LYS A 378 41.26 -39.57 4.44
N HIS A 379 42.48 -39.80 3.96
CA HIS A 379 43.49 -38.76 3.76
C HIS A 379 43.34 -37.98 2.45
N ARG A 380 42.53 -38.46 1.50
CA ARG A 380 42.25 -37.81 0.19
C ARG A 380 40.92 -37.08 0.16
N VAL A 381 39.99 -37.45 1.05
CA VAL A 381 38.81 -36.64 1.33
C VAL A 381 39.27 -35.22 1.66
N LEU A 382 38.73 -34.26 0.91
CA LEU A 382 39.03 -32.84 1.08
C LEU A 382 38.95 -32.49 2.56
N SER A 383 40.07 -32.04 3.12
CA SER A 383 40.14 -31.74 4.54
C SER A 383 39.17 -30.60 4.86
N ASN A 384 38.56 -30.60 6.05
CA ASN A 384 37.72 -29.49 6.50
C ASN A 384 38.44 -28.13 6.43
N ASP A 385 39.78 -28.08 6.39
CA ASP A 385 40.59 -26.88 6.22
C ASP A 385 40.70 -26.42 4.74
N GLU A 386 40.74 -27.36 3.78
CA GLU A 386 40.74 -27.07 2.33
C GLU A 386 39.34 -26.67 1.85
N LEU A 387 38.33 -27.35 2.38
CA LEU A 387 36.92 -26.99 2.25
C LEU A 387 36.58 -25.74 3.06
N GLY A 388 37.23 -25.52 4.22
CA GLY A 388 36.92 -24.46 5.18
C GLY A 388 37.21 -23.05 4.70
N ASN A 389 38.21 -22.87 3.83
CA ASN A 389 38.44 -21.61 3.13
C ASN A 389 37.41 -21.33 2.00
N HIS A 390 36.60 -22.34 1.63
CA HIS A 390 35.65 -22.30 0.51
C HIS A 390 34.24 -22.76 0.93
N GLN A 391 33.96 -22.86 2.24
CA GLN A 391 32.71 -23.40 2.76
C GLN A 391 31.62 -22.35 2.61
N LEU A 392 30.73 -22.59 1.65
CA LEU A 392 29.60 -21.72 1.41
C LEU A 392 28.54 -21.94 2.50
N LYS A 393 27.92 -20.85 2.96
CA LYS A 393 26.74 -20.93 3.83
C LYS A 393 25.61 -20.14 3.21
N MET A 394 24.41 -20.69 3.22
CA MET A 394 23.24 -20.02 2.64
C MET A 394 23.03 -18.61 3.21
N THR A 395 23.37 -18.40 4.49
CA THR A 395 23.25 -17.09 5.16
C THR A 395 24.27 -16.05 4.70
N THR A 396 25.43 -16.46 4.18
CA THR A 396 26.55 -15.58 3.81
C THR A 396 26.70 -15.39 2.29
N ILE A 397 26.09 -16.27 1.46
CA ILE A 397 26.16 -16.21 -0.01
C ILE A 397 25.92 -14.79 -0.55
N PHE A 398 24.90 -14.10 -0.05
CA PHE A 398 24.56 -12.76 -0.54
C PHE A 398 25.64 -11.72 -0.22
N ASP A 399 26.33 -11.86 0.90
CA ASP A 399 27.37 -10.94 1.32
C ASP A 399 28.69 -11.26 0.59
N GLU A 400 28.97 -12.54 0.35
CA GLU A 400 30.08 -13.02 -0.48
C GLU A 400 29.96 -12.54 -1.94
N ILE A 401 28.76 -12.60 -2.53
CA ILE A 401 28.52 -12.05 -3.87
C ILE A 401 28.86 -10.56 -3.89
N LEU A 402 28.44 -9.80 -2.88
CA LEU A 402 28.67 -8.34 -2.85
C LEU A 402 30.14 -7.96 -2.62
N ALA A 403 30.93 -8.83 -1.98
CA ALA A 403 32.34 -8.60 -1.69
C ALA A 403 33.21 -8.60 -2.96
N ASP A 404 33.04 -9.60 -3.83
CA ASP A 404 33.96 -9.88 -4.95
C ASP A 404 33.33 -9.72 -6.35
N CYS A 405 32.13 -9.14 -6.46
CA CYS A 405 31.48 -8.92 -7.76
C CYS A 405 31.86 -7.59 -8.45
N PRO A 406 31.80 -7.56 -9.80
CA PRO A 406 31.86 -6.32 -10.57
C PRO A 406 30.78 -5.30 -10.17
N ALA A 407 31.02 -4.02 -10.46
CA ALA A 407 30.11 -2.93 -10.07
C ALA A 407 28.68 -3.10 -10.59
N HIS A 408 28.50 -3.52 -11.85
CA HIS A 408 27.17 -3.70 -12.42
C HIS A 408 26.37 -4.83 -11.74
N ILE A 409 27.04 -5.88 -11.26
CA ILE A 409 26.40 -6.97 -10.50
C ILE A 409 25.95 -6.47 -9.12
N ARG A 410 26.79 -5.64 -8.47
CA ARG A 410 26.44 -5.02 -7.20
C ARG A 410 25.24 -4.10 -7.34
N ASP A 411 25.17 -3.31 -8.40
CA ASP A 411 24.03 -2.44 -8.67
C ASP A 411 22.76 -3.25 -8.95
N GLU A 412 22.85 -4.34 -9.72
CA GLU A 412 21.74 -5.28 -9.91
C GLU A 412 21.28 -5.89 -8.58
N ALA A 413 22.20 -6.33 -7.73
CA ALA A 413 21.89 -6.92 -6.44
C ALA A 413 21.10 -5.96 -5.53
N LEU A 414 21.35 -4.66 -5.63
CA LEU A 414 20.70 -3.60 -4.83
C LEU A 414 19.32 -3.17 -5.37
N LEU A 415 18.85 -3.75 -6.49
CA LEU A 415 17.51 -3.47 -7.00
C LEU A 415 16.42 -3.92 -6.01
N PRO A 416 15.28 -3.20 -5.92
CA PRO A 416 14.26 -3.44 -4.90
C PRO A 416 13.76 -4.88 -4.80
N PHE A 417 13.40 -5.49 -5.93
CA PHE A 417 12.93 -6.87 -5.97
C PHE A 417 14.02 -7.87 -5.53
N ASN A 418 15.27 -7.68 -5.96
CA ASN A 418 16.37 -8.56 -5.57
C ASN A 418 16.67 -8.48 -4.07
N GLN A 419 16.56 -7.29 -3.46
CA GLN A 419 16.70 -7.12 -2.01
C GLN A 419 15.53 -7.75 -1.24
N ILE A 420 14.30 -7.58 -1.73
CA ILE A 420 13.12 -8.26 -1.14
C ILE A 420 13.29 -9.78 -1.21
N GLU A 421 13.66 -10.32 -2.37
CA GLU A 421 13.93 -11.75 -2.57
C GLU A 421 15.04 -12.25 -1.64
N LYS A 422 16.15 -11.49 -1.48
CA LYS A 422 17.21 -11.80 -0.51
C LYS A 422 16.66 -11.98 0.89
N TYR A 423 15.87 -11.02 1.39
CA TYR A 423 15.35 -11.10 2.76
C TYR A 423 14.29 -12.17 2.94
N LEU A 424 13.50 -12.48 1.89
CA LEU A 424 12.58 -13.62 1.90
C LEU A 424 13.33 -14.95 1.96
N ILE A 425 14.39 -15.12 1.17
CA ILE A 425 15.24 -16.34 1.16
C ILE A 425 15.92 -16.54 2.51
N LEU A 426 16.40 -15.46 3.13
CA LEU A 426 17.06 -15.48 4.44
C LEU A 426 16.07 -15.53 5.62
N ALA A 427 14.76 -15.50 5.36
CA ALA A 427 13.70 -15.40 6.36
C ALA A 427 13.90 -14.25 7.38
N ASN A 428 14.48 -13.12 6.94
CA ASN A 428 14.72 -11.94 7.76
C ASN A 428 13.65 -10.88 7.51
N TYR A 429 12.49 -11.06 8.14
CA TYR A 429 11.32 -10.23 7.88
C TYR A 429 11.48 -8.79 8.39
N ASP A 430 12.18 -8.55 9.51
CA ASP A 430 12.35 -7.19 10.04
C ASP A 430 13.07 -6.28 9.04
N ARG A 431 14.20 -6.75 8.50
CA ARG A 431 14.94 -6.02 7.47
C ARG A 431 14.18 -5.93 6.16
N LEU A 432 13.34 -6.92 5.84
CA LEU A 432 12.46 -6.89 4.68
C LEU A 432 11.51 -5.68 4.75
N PHE A 433 10.81 -5.49 5.88
CA PHE A 433 9.87 -4.37 6.05
C PHE A 433 10.57 -3.01 5.94
N ASP A 434 11.72 -2.85 6.61
CA ASP A 434 12.51 -1.62 6.56
C ASP A 434 12.98 -1.31 5.13
N SER A 435 13.46 -2.34 4.42
CA SER A 435 13.93 -2.21 3.04
C SER A 435 12.79 -1.86 2.09
N ILE A 436 11.62 -2.48 2.24
CA ILE A 436 10.44 -2.16 1.43
C ILE A 436 10.06 -0.69 1.61
N LEU A 437 9.94 -0.20 2.84
CA LEU A 437 9.59 1.20 3.09
C LEU A 437 10.61 2.16 2.50
N SER A 438 11.91 1.88 2.68
CA SER A 438 12.97 2.67 2.07
C SER A 438 12.82 2.75 0.54
N PHE A 439 12.48 1.64 -0.12
CA PHE A 439 12.24 1.63 -1.56
C PHE A 439 10.96 2.34 -1.97
N LEU A 440 9.90 2.29 -1.17
CA LEU A 440 8.64 2.99 -1.44
C LEU A 440 8.77 4.51 -1.27
N HIS A 441 9.61 4.97 -0.33
CA HIS A 441 9.89 6.40 -0.14
C HIS A 441 10.81 6.97 -1.23
N THR A 442 11.73 6.17 -1.77
CA THR A 442 12.73 6.62 -2.75
C THR A 442 12.29 6.45 -4.20
N ASN A 443 11.50 5.42 -4.52
CA ASN A 443 11.04 5.16 -5.88
C ASN A 443 9.62 5.70 -6.07
N GLU A 444 9.48 6.82 -6.77
CA GLU A 444 8.15 7.30 -7.16
C GLU A 444 7.45 6.28 -8.09
N SER A 445 6.31 5.74 -7.64
CA SER A 445 5.24 5.14 -8.46
C SER A 445 5.49 3.78 -9.17
N ASN A 446 6.11 2.81 -8.51
CA ASN A 446 6.10 1.42 -9.04
C ASN A 446 4.92 0.61 -8.47
N GLY A 447 3.79 0.60 -9.20
CA GLY A 447 2.58 -0.11 -8.80
C GLY A 447 2.76 -1.62 -8.61
N SER A 448 3.66 -2.25 -9.38
CA SER A 448 3.98 -3.68 -9.26
C SER A 448 4.77 -4.00 -7.99
N LEU A 449 5.78 -3.17 -7.67
CA LEU A 449 6.53 -3.30 -6.42
C LEU A 449 5.62 -3.12 -5.19
N LEU A 450 4.79 -2.07 -5.18
CA LEU A 450 3.90 -1.81 -4.05
C LEU A 450 2.84 -2.91 -3.90
N ARG A 451 2.28 -3.40 -5.01
CA ARG A 451 1.33 -4.52 -5.01
C ARG A 451 1.98 -5.79 -4.47
N PHE A 452 3.13 -6.22 -5.00
CA PHE A 452 3.86 -7.39 -4.52
C PHE A 452 4.20 -7.28 -3.02
N SER A 453 4.85 -6.18 -2.63
CA SER A 453 5.26 -5.91 -1.25
C SER A 453 4.08 -5.93 -0.28
N THR A 454 2.95 -5.32 -0.64
CA THR A 454 1.77 -5.30 0.26
C THR A 454 1.21 -6.69 0.47
N HIS A 455 1.09 -7.49 -0.59
CA HIS A 455 0.52 -8.83 -0.49
C HIS A 455 1.45 -9.81 0.23
N ILE A 456 2.77 -9.76 -0.02
CA ILE A 456 3.70 -10.60 0.74
C ILE A 456 3.73 -10.20 2.22
N CYS A 457 3.68 -8.90 2.54
CA CYS A 457 3.57 -8.42 3.92
C CYS A 457 2.26 -8.87 4.60
N LEU A 458 1.13 -8.84 3.88
CA LEU A 458 -0.16 -9.36 4.36
C LEU A 458 -0.07 -10.87 4.64
N PHE A 459 0.49 -11.64 3.71
CA PHE A 459 0.69 -13.07 3.90
C PHE A 459 1.55 -13.37 5.13
N LEU A 460 2.68 -12.68 5.27
CA LEU A 460 3.58 -12.86 6.41
C LEU A 460 2.91 -12.46 7.73
N TYR A 461 2.04 -11.44 7.72
CA TYR A 461 1.26 -11.02 8.88
C TYR A 461 0.23 -12.08 9.31
N GLU A 462 -0.49 -12.65 8.34
CA GLU A 462 -1.50 -13.70 8.60
C GLU A 462 -0.85 -15.02 9.06
N GLN A 463 0.32 -15.38 8.51
CA GLN A 463 1.02 -16.62 8.92
C GLN A 463 1.73 -16.50 10.28
N ASN A 464 2.27 -15.32 10.60
CA ASN A 464 3.08 -15.11 11.80
C ASN A 464 2.34 -14.21 12.80
N HIS A 465 1.36 -14.77 13.53
CA HIS A 465 0.66 -14.09 14.63
C HIS A 465 1.56 -13.77 15.86
N SER A 466 2.89 -13.68 15.74
CA SER A 466 3.84 -13.59 16.86
C SER A 466 4.37 -12.16 17.14
N GLU A 467 4.78 -11.97 18.39
CA GLU A 467 5.03 -10.69 19.10
C GLU A 467 6.17 -9.80 18.56
N ASN A 468 6.90 -10.21 17.52
CA ASN A 468 8.05 -9.47 16.96
C ASN A 468 7.79 -8.85 15.58
N PHE A 469 6.55 -8.86 15.09
CA PHE A 469 6.24 -8.30 13.79
C PHE A 469 6.32 -6.76 13.81
N ASN A 470 7.02 -6.15 12.84
CA ASN A 470 7.10 -4.68 12.71
C ASN A 470 5.76 -4.09 12.22
N GLN A 471 4.78 -4.07 13.13
CA GLN A 471 3.41 -3.65 12.88
C GLN A 471 3.32 -2.23 12.35
N LYS A 472 4.22 -1.34 12.81
CA LYS A 472 4.29 0.05 12.34
C LYS A 472 4.57 0.09 10.84
N ASN A 473 5.60 -0.62 10.38
CA ASN A 473 5.97 -0.62 8.97
C ASN A 473 4.89 -1.27 8.10
N PHE A 474 4.28 -2.35 8.59
CA PHE A 474 3.15 -2.99 7.90
C PHE A 474 1.97 -2.04 7.71
N ILE A 475 1.57 -1.32 8.76
CA ILE A 475 0.50 -0.32 8.69
C ILE A 475 0.84 0.73 7.63
N GLU A 476 2.09 1.21 7.60
CA GLU A 476 2.53 2.24 6.65
C GLU A 476 2.52 1.73 5.19
N ILE A 477 3.01 0.51 4.93
CA ILE A 477 2.98 -0.11 3.60
C ILE A 477 1.53 -0.26 3.11
N LEU A 478 0.66 -0.83 3.94
CA LEU A 478 -0.74 -1.08 3.58
C LEU A 478 -1.51 0.25 3.40
N THR A 479 -1.22 1.26 4.22
CA THR A 479 -1.79 2.61 4.07
C THR A 479 -1.35 3.25 2.74
N THR A 480 -0.08 3.09 2.37
CA THR A 480 0.47 3.59 1.10
C THR A 480 -0.21 2.90 -0.09
N TYR A 481 -0.45 1.59 0.01
CA TYR A 481 -1.18 0.83 -1.00
C TYR A 481 -2.64 1.25 -1.13
N ILE A 482 -3.34 1.48 -0.02
CA ILE A 482 -4.71 2.02 -0.03
C ILE A 482 -4.74 3.40 -0.72
N GLY A 483 -3.79 4.28 -0.41
CA GLY A 483 -3.63 5.57 -1.10
C GLY A 483 -3.44 5.39 -2.61
N HIS A 484 -2.57 4.47 -3.02
CA HIS A 484 -2.36 4.14 -4.43
C HIS A 484 -3.61 3.58 -5.13
N LEU A 485 -4.41 2.76 -4.45
CA LEU A 485 -5.70 2.28 -4.98
C LEU A 485 -6.70 3.42 -5.19
N ILE A 486 -6.72 4.41 -4.28
CA ILE A 486 -7.57 5.60 -4.41
C ILE A 486 -7.12 6.44 -5.61
N GLU A 487 -5.81 6.63 -5.79
CA GLU A 487 -5.23 7.35 -6.95
C GLU A 487 -5.55 6.66 -8.28
N LEU A 488 -5.60 5.33 -8.30
CA LEU A 488 -5.95 4.53 -9.48
C LEU A 488 -7.47 4.35 -9.69
N GLU A 489 -8.30 4.99 -8.86
CA GLU A 489 -9.78 4.88 -8.88
C GLU A 489 -10.32 3.46 -8.60
N PHE A 490 -9.53 2.55 -8.01
CA PHE A 490 -9.96 1.22 -7.58
C PHE A 490 -10.64 1.24 -6.20
N LYS A 491 -11.62 2.13 -6.04
CA LYS A 491 -12.28 2.45 -4.78
C LYS A 491 -13.02 1.25 -4.16
N ASP A 492 -13.53 0.32 -4.98
CA ASP A 492 -14.24 -0.89 -4.53
C ASP A 492 -13.37 -1.84 -3.70
N LEU A 493 -12.05 -1.77 -3.84
CA LEU A 493 -11.12 -2.61 -3.09
C LEU A 493 -10.72 -1.96 -1.75
N VAL A 494 -10.95 -0.65 -1.58
CA VAL A 494 -10.41 0.12 -0.44
C VAL A 494 -10.96 -0.38 0.88
N CYS A 495 -12.28 -0.57 1.00
CA CYS A 495 -12.89 -1.06 2.25
C CYS A 495 -12.38 -2.45 2.63
N TYR A 496 -12.13 -3.32 1.64
CA TYR A 496 -11.56 -4.63 1.89
C TYR A 496 -10.15 -4.54 2.49
N TYR A 497 -9.25 -3.75 1.91
CA TYR A 497 -7.89 -3.60 2.45
C TYR A 497 -7.85 -2.82 3.79
N ILE A 498 -8.76 -1.85 4.01
CA ILE A 498 -8.89 -1.19 5.32
C ILE A 498 -9.24 -2.22 6.40
N SER A 499 -10.09 -3.21 6.11
CA SER A 499 -10.46 -4.25 7.07
C SER A 499 -9.27 -5.11 7.54
N LYS A 500 -8.16 -5.11 6.80
CA LYS A 500 -6.93 -5.86 7.12
C LYS A 500 -5.99 -5.11 8.07
N LEU A 501 -6.26 -3.84 8.34
CA LEU A 501 -5.49 -3.07 9.30
C LEU A 501 -5.90 -3.40 10.74
N PRO A 502 -5.04 -3.14 11.74
CA PRO A 502 -5.41 -3.17 13.14
C PRO A 502 -6.58 -2.23 13.45
N LEU A 503 -7.50 -2.65 14.33
CA LEU A 503 -8.76 -1.95 14.64
C LEU A 503 -8.60 -0.44 14.91
N ASN A 504 -7.52 -0.04 15.60
CA ASN A 504 -7.23 1.36 15.94
C ASN A 504 -7.03 2.26 14.71
N ASN A 505 -6.53 1.70 13.61
CA ASN A 505 -6.16 2.41 12.39
C ASN A 505 -7.29 2.40 11.34
N GLN A 506 -8.15 1.38 11.35
CA GLN A 506 -9.22 1.21 10.36
C GLN A 506 -10.12 2.45 10.29
N SER A 507 -10.59 2.93 11.44
CA SER A 507 -11.54 4.04 11.50
C SER A 507 -10.92 5.38 11.08
N THR A 508 -9.62 5.58 11.34
CA THR A 508 -8.92 6.79 10.89
C THR A 508 -8.79 6.82 9.38
N LEU A 509 -8.40 5.70 8.76
CA LEU A 509 -8.21 5.62 7.32
C LEU A 509 -9.52 5.57 6.55
N MET A 510 -10.56 4.94 7.11
CA MET A 510 -11.90 5.02 6.55
C MET A 510 -12.41 6.46 6.53
N ALA A 511 -12.19 7.23 7.60
CA ALA A 511 -12.53 8.65 7.62
C ALA A 511 -11.77 9.45 6.55
N THR A 512 -10.46 9.24 6.42
CA THR A 512 -9.64 9.88 5.37
C THR A 512 -10.12 9.51 3.97
N PHE A 513 -10.45 8.23 3.71
CA PHE A 513 -10.98 7.79 2.43
C PHE A 513 -12.31 8.45 2.10
N LEU A 514 -13.26 8.51 3.04
CA LEU A 514 -14.54 9.17 2.84
C LEU A 514 -14.40 10.66 2.55
N ASP A 515 -13.38 11.32 3.09
CA ASP A 515 -13.10 12.73 2.83
C ASP A 515 -12.58 12.98 1.40
N THR A 516 -11.94 11.98 0.77
CA THR A 516 -11.54 12.05 -0.65
C THR A 516 -12.72 11.96 -1.64
N LEU A 517 -13.91 11.54 -1.17
CA LEU A 517 -15.08 11.35 -2.03
C LEU A 517 -15.87 12.65 -2.19
N ALA A 518 -16.16 13.05 -3.43
CA ALA A 518 -16.94 14.24 -3.73
C ALA A 518 -18.45 14.04 -3.54
N ASN A 519 -18.98 12.87 -3.93
CA ASN A 519 -20.43 12.64 -3.97
C ASN A 519 -20.94 11.89 -2.74
N ARG A 520 -22.11 12.30 -2.25
CA ARG A 520 -22.82 11.62 -1.16
C ARG A 520 -23.19 10.16 -1.47
N GLN A 521 -23.65 9.89 -2.70
CA GLN A 521 -24.05 8.54 -3.10
C GLN A 521 -22.88 7.55 -3.01
N ASP A 522 -21.68 8.00 -3.40
CA ASP A 522 -20.46 7.21 -3.30
C ASP A 522 -20.09 6.96 -1.83
N LYS A 523 -20.16 7.98 -0.97
CA LYS A 523 -19.95 7.82 0.49
C LYS A 523 -20.91 6.79 1.08
N GLU A 524 -22.21 6.88 0.77
CA GLU A 524 -23.21 5.92 1.25
C GLU A 524 -22.95 4.49 0.74
N HIS A 525 -22.50 4.35 -0.51
CA HIS A 525 -22.13 3.06 -1.07
C HIS A 525 -20.95 2.44 -0.31
N TYR A 526 -19.87 3.18 -0.09
CA TYR A 526 -18.69 2.68 0.61
C TYR A 526 -18.89 2.51 2.12
N LEU A 527 -19.80 3.28 2.73
CA LEU A 527 -20.24 3.02 4.11
C LEU A 527 -20.94 1.67 4.23
N LYS A 528 -21.84 1.32 3.29
CA LYS A 528 -22.48 -0.01 3.24
C LYS A 528 -21.47 -1.13 3.01
N GLN A 529 -20.45 -0.90 2.16
CA GLN A 529 -19.36 -1.85 2.01
C GLN A 529 -18.54 -2.01 3.30
N GLY A 530 -18.21 -0.91 3.98
CA GLY A 530 -17.50 -0.94 5.26
C GLY A 530 -18.26 -1.72 6.35
N PHE A 531 -19.59 -1.60 6.41
CA PHE A 531 -20.43 -2.45 7.26
C PHE A 531 -20.29 -3.94 6.93
N THR A 532 -20.22 -4.28 5.64
CA THR A 532 -20.05 -5.67 5.18
C THR A 532 -18.71 -6.24 5.66
N TYR A 533 -17.66 -5.42 5.66
CA TYR A 533 -16.32 -5.78 6.14
C TYR A 533 -16.10 -5.56 7.66
N LYS A 534 -17.16 -5.28 8.42
CA LYS A 534 -17.14 -5.10 9.88
C LYS A 534 -16.20 -3.98 10.36
N ILE A 535 -16.01 -2.95 9.56
CA ILE A 535 -15.29 -1.74 9.96
C ILE A 535 -16.19 -0.95 10.93
N ASP A 536 -15.61 -0.38 11.99
CA ASP A 536 -16.32 0.49 12.92
C ASP A 536 -16.69 1.81 12.23
N ILE A 537 -17.90 1.84 11.65
CA ILE A 537 -18.44 2.98 10.92
C ILE A 537 -18.75 4.15 11.86
N ASP A 538 -19.19 3.88 13.08
CA ASP A 538 -19.58 4.90 14.05
C ASP A 538 -18.35 5.77 14.38
N THR A 539 -17.25 5.13 14.79
CA THR A 539 -15.99 5.84 15.07
C THR A 539 -15.41 6.48 13.80
N SER A 540 -15.59 5.87 12.63
CA SER A 540 -15.12 6.44 11.36
C SER A 540 -15.84 7.74 11.01
N LEU A 541 -17.17 7.79 11.16
CA LEU A 541 -17.96 8.98 10.91
C LEU A 541 -17.68 10.08 11.93
N LEU A 542 -17.46 9.73 13.20
CA LEU A 542 -17.02 10.69 14.23
C LEU A 542 -15.66 11.31 13.89
N LYS A 543 -14.71 10.50 13.41
CA LYS A 543 -13.40 11.00 12.95
C LYS A 543 -13.52 11.86 11.69
N LEU A 544 -14.39 11.51 10.75
CA LEU A 544 -14.68 12.32 9.55
C LEU A 544 -15.22 13.69 9.95
N ALA A 545 -16.23 13.71 10.82
CA ALA A 545 -16.82 14.93 11.37
C ALA A 545 -15.77 15.80 12.08
N ALA A 546 -14.90 15.19 12.89
CA ALA A 546 -13.80 15.88 13.55
C ALA A 546 -12.76 16.46 12.56
N ASN A 547 -12.43 15.74 11.49
CA ASN A 547 -11.49 16.22 10.46
C ASN A 547 -12.03 17.45 9.73
N GLN A 548 -13.30 17.41 9.29
CA GLN A 548 -13.95 18.54 8.62
C GLN A 548 -14.15 19.76 9.53
N GLN A 549 -14.22 19.54 10.84
CA GLN A 549 -14.30 20.61 11.82
C GLN A 549 -12.93 21.31 12.03
N ARG A 550 -11.81 20.57 11.98
CA ARG A 550 -10.47 21.16 12.19
C ARG A 550 -10.13 22.24 11.15
N GLU A 551 -10.75 22.16 9.97
CA GLU A 551 -10.54 23.14 8.90
C GLU A 551 -11.27 24.48 9.14
N GLN A 552 -12.27 24.54 10.02
CA GLN A 552 -13.06 25.73 10.33
C GLN A 552 -13.47 25.80 11.80
N THR A 553 -12.77 26.61 12.59
CA THR A 553 -13.05 26.80 14.02
C THR A 553 -13.82 28.09 14.30
N PHE A 554 -14.54 28.12 15.41
CA PHE A 554 -15.19 29.31 15.93
C PHE A 554 -14.17 30.44 16.14
N ASP A 555 -14.29 31.53 15.40
CA ASP A 555 -13.46 32.71 15.61
C ASP A 555 -13.99 33.54 16.79
N LYS A 556 -13.27 33.46 17.91
CA LYS A 556 -13.56 34.20 19.15
C LYS A 556 -13.40 35.72 18.99
N ASN A 557 -12.60 36.16 18.01
CA ASN A 557 -12.32 37.57 17.75
C ASN A 557 -13.19 38.15 16.64
N ASN A 558 -14.18 37.40 16.15
CA ASN A 558 -15.08 37.90 15.13
C ASN A 558 -15.87 39.09 15.71
N THR A 559 -15.53 40.30 15.28
CA THR A 559 -16.20 41.56 15.64
C THR A 559 -17.24 41.98 14.62
N ASP A 560 -17.52 41.16 13.59
CA ASP A 560 -18.59 41.47 12.64
C ASP A 560 -19.90 41.57 13.42
N GLU A 561 -20.49 42.77 13.42
CA GLU A 561 -21.86 42.93 13.88
C GLU A 561 -22.74 42.04 12.99
N ILE A 562 -23.56 41.21 13.63
CA ILE A 562 -24.59 40.45 12.94
C ILE A 562 -25.61 41.48 12.48
N ILE A 563 -25.44 42.04 11.29
CA ILE A 563 -26.41 42.98 10.71
C ILE A 563 -27.46 42.13 10.00
N SER A 564 -28.72 42.32 10.38
CA SER A 564 -29.92 41.55 9.98
C SER A 564 -30.20 41.45 8.47
N THR A 565 -29.35 42.01 7.61
CA THR A 565 -29.58 42.11 6.16
C THR A 565 -28.57 41.38 5.28
N ASN A 566 -27.43 40.93 5.80
CA ASN A 566 -26.39 40.25 5.01
C ASN A 566 -26.26 38.77 5.43
N LEU A 567 -27.16 37.93 4.91
CA LEU A 567 -27.01 36.48 4.98
C LEU A 567 -25.73 36.07 4.25
N LYS A 568 -24.73 35.57 4.96
CA LYS A 568 -23.55 34.95 4.32
C LYS A 568 -24.00 33.62 3.71
N ASN A 569 -23.71 33.41 2.43
CA ASN A 569 -23.98 32.14 1.75
C ASN A 569 -23.12 31.00 2.33
N LEU A 570 -23.58 29.77 2.14
CA LEU A 570 -22.83 28.57 2.52
C LEU A 570 -21.66 28.34 1.55
N ASN A 571 -20.50 28.07 2.12
CA ASN A 571 -19.29 27.70 1.38
C ASN A 571 -19.23 26.17 1.17
N GLU A 572 -18.34 25.70 0.30
CA GLU A 572 -18.15 24.25 0.05
C GLU A 572 -17.82 23.47 1.32
N ASN A 573 -17.02 24.02 2.23
CA ASN A 573 -16.69 23.39 3.51
C ASN A 573 -17.89 23.35 4.47
N ASP A 574 -18.77 24.35 4.44
CA ASP A 574 -20.01 24.34 5.22
C ASP A 574 -20.93 23.20 4.74
N HIS A 575 -20.97 22.97 3.42
CA HIS A 575 -21.69 21.84 2.84
C HIS A 575 -21.10 20.49 3.24
N LYS A 576 -19.77 20.36 3.31
CA LYS A 576 -19.11 19.15 3.81
C LYS A 576 -19.51 18.84 5.26
N GLN A 577 -19.47 19.83 6.15
CA GLN A 577 -19.87 19.67 7.56
C GLN A 577 -21.33 19.25 7.71
N LEU A 578 -22.23 19.87 6.94
CA LEU A 578 -23.65 19.50 6.91
C LEU A 578 -23.87 18.09 6.35
N GLU A 579 -23.07 17.69 5.36
CA GLU A 579 -23.10 16.33 4.82
C GLU A 579 -22.64 15.30 5.87
N ALA A 580 -21.54 15.56 6.58
CA ALA A 580 -21.10 14.69 7.68
C ALA A 580 -22.15 14.57 8.78
N LEU A 581 -22.80 15.68 9.16
CA LEU A 581 -23.90 15.66 10.13
C LEU A 581 -25.08 14.81 9.64
N LYS A 582 -25.42 14.91 8.35
CA LYS A 582 -26.46 14.08 7.73
C LYS A 582 -26.08 12.60 7.75
N LEU A 583 -24.84 12.26 7.45
CA LEU A 583 -24.36 10.88 7.52
C LEU A 583 -24.42 10.34 8.95
N LEU A 584 -23.98 11.14 9.94
CA LEU A 584 -24.07 10.77 11.36
C LEU A 584 -25.51 10.44 11.77
N THR A 585 -26.45 11.31 11.45
CA THR A 585 -27.87 11.13 11.80
C THR A 585 -28.56 9.99 11.05
N THR A 586 -28.10 9.66 9.83
CA THR A 586 -28.68 8.58 9.02
C THR A 586 -28.16 7.20 9.42
N PHE A 587 -26.88 7.08 9.80
CA PHE A 587 -26.23 5.79 10.03
C PHE A 587 -25.99 5.46 11.51
N LEU A 588 -25.85 6.44 12.42
CA LEU A 588 -25.70 6.16 13.85
C LEU A 588 -27.07 6.17 14.55
N SER A 589 -27.72 5.01 14.65
CA SER A 589 -28.94 4.86 15.47
C SER A 589 -28.63 4.71 16.97
N THR A 590 -27.38 4.40 17.34
CA THR A 590 -26.94 4.05 18.70
C THR A 590 -26.25 5.20 19.46
N GLN A 591 -25.62 6.15 18.75
CA GLN A 591 -24.87 7.28 19.34
C GLN A 591 -25.45 8.64 18.92
N THR A 592 -26.74 8.86 19.18
CA THR A 592 -27.42 10.14 18.89
C THR A 592 -26.77 11.34 19.57
N LEU A 593 -26.13 11.11 20.73
CA LEU A 593 -25.50 12.16 21.53
C LEU A 593 -24.29 12.80 20.84
N ASP A 594 -23.44 12.02 20.18
CA ASP A 594 -22.25 12.58 19.53
C ASP A 594 -22.62 13.33 18.24
N ALA A 595 -23.64 12.86 17.51
CA ALA A 595 -24.24 13.62 16.41
C ALA A 595 -24.84 14.95 16.90
N LEU A 596 -25.52 14.95 18.05
CA LEU A 596 -26.08 16.15 18.68
C LEU A 596 -24.98 17.14 19.09
N ARG A 597 -23.92 16.66 19.74
CA ARG A 597 -22.76 17.48 20.13
C ARG A 597 -22.07 18.09 18.92
N PHE A 598 -21.94 17.32 17.84
CA PHE A 598 -21.40 17.82 16.58
C PHE A 598 -22.31 18.89 15.96
N ALA A 599 -23.63 18.66 15.94
CA ALA A 599 -24.60 19.65 15.48
C ALA A 599 -24.51 20.96 16.27
N ASN A 600 -24.44 20.89 17.60
CA ASN A 600 -24.28 22.07 18.47
C ASN A 600 -23.02 22.87 18.13
N ARG A 601 -21.89 22.19 17.91
CA ARG A 601 -20.62 22.84 17.51
C ARG A 601 -20.74 23.56 16.17
N ILE A 602 -21.33 22.90 15.17
CA ILE A 602 -21.57 23.52 13.85
C ILE A 602 -22.55 24.69 13.97
N CYS A 603 -23.63 24.55 14.75
CA CYS A 603 -24.59 25.63 14.98
C CYS A 603 -23.94 26.84 15.65
N ARG A 604 -23.03 26.65 16.62
CA ARG A 604 -22.24 27.75 17.21
C ARG A 604 -21.42 28.48 16.15
N TYR A 605 -20.72 27.73 15.30
CA TYR A 605 -19.92 28.28 14.20
C TYR A 605 -20.78 29.08 13.21
N PHE A 606 -21.86 28.48 12.68
CA PHE A 606 -22.76 29.15 11.75
C PHE A 606 -23.45 30.37 12.37
N LEU A 607 -23.79 30.33 13.66
CA LEU A 607 -24.43 31.46 14.33
C LEU A 607 -23.47 32.64 14.49
N ASN A 608 -22.19 32.38 14.78
CA ASN A 608 -21.17 33.42 14.87
C ASN A 608 -20.93 34.13 13.53
N ASP A 609 -21.03 33.38 12.42
CA ASP A 609 -20.88 33.90 11.05
C ASP A 609 -22.20 34.35 10.40
N ALA A 610 -23.32 34.34 11.13
CA ALA A 610 -24.66 34.71 10.64
C ALA A 610 -25.17 33.85 9.45
N LYS A 611 -24.73 32.58 9.35
CA LYS A 611 -25.13 31.60 8.33
C LYS A 611 -26.38 30.82 8.75
N TYR A 612 -27.53 31.50 8.87
CA TYR A 612 -28.77 30.89 9.40
C TYR A 612 -29.28 29.70 8.60
N GLU A 613 -29.05 29.70 7.28
CA GLU A 613 -29.42 28.60 6.39
C GLU A 613 -28.77 27.27 6.81
N GLY A 614 -27.50 27.31 7.22
CA GLY A 614 -26.79 26.12 7.69
C GLY A 614 -27.38 25.56 8.98
N ILE A 615 -27.79 26.43 9.91
CA ILE A 615 -28.46 26.03 11.16
C ILE A 615 -29.82 25.39 10.83
N ARG A 616 -30.59 25.95 9.91
CA ARG A 616 -31.88 25.40 9.47
C ARG A 616 -31.74 23.98 8.92
N ILE A 617 -30.74 23.78 8.04
CA ILE A 617 -30.46 22.46 7.47
C ILE A 617 -30.04 21.48 8.57
N ALA A 618 -29.14 21.89 9.47
CA ALA A 618 -28.70 21.06 10.59
C ALA A 618 -29.86 20.63 11.50
N LEU A 619 -30.76 21.55 11.84
CA LEU A 619 -31.96 21.27 12.65
C LEU A 619 -32.90 20.28 11.95
N SER A 620 -33.02 20.36 10.62
CA SER A 620 -33.92 19.49 9.84
C SER A 620 -33.50 18.01 9.80
N TYR A 621 -32.24 17.70 10.10
CA TYR A 621 -31.73 16.33 10.09
C TYR A 621 -32.09 15.53 11.34
N PHE A 622 -32.58 16.18 12.39
CA PHE A 622 -33.01 15.51 13.60
C PHE A 622 -34.53 15.30 13.61
N PRO A 623 -35.03 14.16 14.14
CA PRO A 623 -36.45 13.96 14.35
C PRO A 623 -36.99 14.98 15.36
N HIS A 624 -38.30 15.27 15.29
CA HIS A 624 -38.95 16.27 16.15
C HIS A 624 -38.89 15.87 17.65
N ASP A 625 -38.87 14.56 17.93
CA ASP A 625 -38.73 14.00 19.27
C ASP A 625 -37.39 13.27 19.39
N ILE A 626 -36.37 13.98 19.89
CA ILE A 626 -35.07 13.40 20.22
C ILE A 626 -35.21 12.71 21.58
N ASP A 627 -35.26 11.37 21.58
CA ASP A 627 -35.34 10.58 22.80
C ASP A 627 -33.93 10.37 23.41
N ILE A 628 -33.72 10.94 24.61
CA ILE A 628 -32.47 10.84 25.39
C ILE A 628 -32.46 9.53 26.22
N HIS A 629 -33.54 8.75 26.27
CA HIS A 629 -33.72 7.67 27.24
C HIS A 629 -32.73 6.49 27.13
N THR A 630 -31.89 6.42 26.09
CA THR A 630 -30.87 5.37 25.90
C THR A 630 -29.51 5.63 26.57
N ILE A 631 -29.31 6.75 27.25
CA ILE A 631 -27.98 7.14 27.79
C ILE A 631 -27.69 6.50 29.16
N GLU A 632 -26.47 5.95 29.29
CA GLU A 632 -25.89 5.42 30.54
C GLU A 632 -26.07 6.39 31.72
N ALA A 633 -26.44 5.86 32.89
CA ALA A 633 -26.88 6.61 34.06
C ALA A 633 -25.85 7.63 34.62
N ASN A 634 -24.59 7.62 34.16
CA ASN A 634 -23.51 8.43 34.70
C ASN A 634 -23.39 9.85 34.10
N ASN A 635 -24.01 10.17 32.96
CA ASN A 635 -23.85 11.46 32.26
C ASN A 635 -25.16 12.18 31.87
N ARG A 636 -26.30 11.80 32.47
CA ARG A 636 -27.64 12.31 32.09
C ARG A 636 -27.76 13.84 32.06
N GLN A 637 -27.11 14.53 33.00
CA GLN A 637 -27.24 15.98 33.14
C GLN A 637 -26.51 16.74 32.02
N GLN A 638 -25.33 16.29 31.60
CA GLN A 638 -24.60 16.90 30.48
C GLN A 638 -25.32 16.66 29.14
N SER A 639 -25.95 15.50 28.96
CA SER A 639 -26.77 15.24 27.78
C SER A 639 -28.05 16.07 27.72
N GLU A 640 -28.65 16.40 28.87
CA GLU A 640 -29.78 17.33 28.95
C GLU A 640 -29.37 18.76 28.57
N ASP A 641 -28.19 19.20 29.03
CA ASP A 641 -27.62 20.50 28.64
C ASP A 641 -27.31 20.55 27.13
N ASP A 642 -26.75 19.48 26.54
CA ASP A 642 -26.51 19.37 25.09
C ASP A 642 -27.82 19.48 24.27
N LEU A 643 -28.91 18.80 24.69
CA LEU A 643 -30.22 18.93 24.02
C LEU A 643 -30.82 20.32 24.21
N ARG A 644 -30.64 20.92 25.39
CA ARG A 644 -31.14 22.26 25.67
C ARG A 644 -30.45 23.31 24.82
N GLU A 645 -29.15 23.17 24.59
CA GLU A 645 -28.37 23.98 23.63
C GLU A 645 -28.94 23.83 22.21
N PHE A 646 -29.18 22.60 21.76
CA PHE A 646 -29.74 22.33 20.42
C PHE A 646 -31.12 22.99 20.22
N LYS A 647 -32.01 22.83 21.22
CA LYS A 647 -33.34 23.48 21.22
C LYS A 647 -33.25 25.01 21.29
N ALA A 648 -32.22 25.56 21.96
CA ALA A 648 -32.01 26.99 22.04
C ALA A 648 -31.66 27.61 20.68
N PHE A 649 -30.87 26.91 19.84
CA PHE A 649 -30.65 27.32 18.45
C PHE A 649 -31.94 27.32 17.64
N GLY A 650 -32.79 26.29 17.80
CA GLY A 650 -34.10 26.23 17.16
C GLY A 650 -35.02 27.39 17.54
N ALA A 651 -35.10 27.74 18.83
CA ALA A 651 -35.89 28.87 19.32
C ALA A 651 -35.41 30.21 18.73
N TYR A 652 -34.09 30.39 18.62
CA TYR A 652 -33.50 31.59 18.05
C TYR A 652 -33.79 31.75 16.56
N ILE A 653 -33.61 30.68 15.76
CA ILE A 653 -33.93 30.69 14.32
C ILE A 653 -35.41 30.94 14.10
N ALA A 654 -36.30 30.35 14.91
CA ALA A 654 -37.74 30.62 14.83
C ALA A 654 -38.07 32.11 15.05
N ALA A 655 -37.37 32.78 15.99
CA ALA A 655 -37.54 34.21 16.23
C ALA A 655 -37.04 35.07 15.05
N ILE A 656 -35.86 34.76 14.50
CA ILE A 656 -35.32 35.45 13.32
C ILE A 656 -36.23 35.24 12.09
N GLU A 657 -36.70 34.02 11.84
CA GLU A 657 -37.65 33.75 10.75
C GLU A 657 -38.98 34.48 10.93
N ALA A 658 -39.48 34.59 12.16
CA ALA A 658 -40.70 35.35 12.44
C ALA A 658 -40.50 36.84 12.14
N ILE A 659 -39.35 37.41 12.53
CA ILE A 659 -38.97 38.79 12.22
C ILE A 659 -38.83 39.00 10.70
N GLN A 660 -38.16 38.08 9.99
CA GLN A 660 -37.95 38.17 8.55
C GLN A 660 -39.27 38.03 7.78
N ARG A 661 -40.13 37.07 8.14
CA ARG A 661 -41.46 36.94 7.53
C ARG A 661 -42.28 38.21 7.76
N TRP A 662 -42.21 38.78 8.96
CA TRP A 662 -42.87 40.04 9.26
C TRP A 662 -42.33 41.19 8.41
N SER A 663 -41.00 41.33 8.27
CA SER A 663 -40.41 42.41 7.48
C SER A 663 -40.73 42.29 5.99
N GLU A 664 -40.76 41.08 5.43
CA GLU A 664 -41.20 40.81 4.07
C GLU A 664 -42.68 41.17 3.85
N MET A 665 -43.56 40.82 4.80
CA MET A 665 -44.97 41.19 4.75
C MET A 665 -45.16 42.71 4.84
N HIS A 666 -44.44 43.36 5.75
CA HIS A 666 -44.49 44.81 5.91
C HIS A 666 -43.98 45.55 4.67
N GLN A 667 -42.88 45.09 4.05
CA GLN A 667 -42.36 45.65 2.79
C GLN A 667 -43.34 45.46 1.62
N LYS A 668 -43.94 44.27 1.46
CA LYS A 668 -44.94 44.01 0.43
C LYS A 668 -46.17 44.89 0.59
N GLN A 669 -46.59 45.14 1.83
CA GLN A 669 -47.73 46.01 2.13
C GLN A 669 -47.42 47.50 1.94
N GLN A 670 -46.20 47.96 2.27
CA GLN A 670 -45.77 49.33 1.94
C GLN A 670 -45.75 49.60 0.43
N GLN A 671 -45.45 48.58 -0.40
CA GLN A 671 -45.48 48.70 -1.85
C GLN A 671 -46.90 48.63 -2.45
N GLN A 672 -47.88 48.09 -1.71
CA GLN A 672 -49.28 47.95 -2.15
C GLN A 672 -50.21 49.07 -1.67
N GLN A 673 -49.71 50.00 -0.84
CA GLN A 673 -50.49 51.08 -0.21
C GLN A 673 -51.05 52.16 -1.16
N ASP A 674 -50.86 52.04 -2.47
CA ASP A 674 -51.49 52.95 -3.45
C ASP A 674 -52.94 52.60 -3.79
N ASN A 675 -53.48 51.43 -3.41
CA ASN A 675 -54.88 51.11 -3.68
C ASN A 675 -55.53 50.25 -2.58
N THR A 676 -56.60 50.80 -1.98
CA THR A 676 -57.59 50.18 -1.07
C THR A 676 -57.31 50.21 0.44
N SER A 677 -58.00 51.12 1.12
CA SER A 677 -58.17 51.18 2.58
C SER A 677 -59.32 50.27 3.02
N SER A 678 -59.03 49.13 3.66
CA SER A 678 -59.89 48.43 4.66
C SER A 678 -59.52 46.96 4.92
N VAL A 679 -58.43 46.42 4.37
CA VAL A 679 -57.98 45.07 4.76
C VAL A 679 -57.22 45.17 6.09
N VAL A 680 -57.57 44.30 7.05
CA VAL A 680 -56.82 44.11 8.29
C VAL A 680 -55.34 43.99 7.94
N ARG A 681 -54.51 44.80 8.58
CA ARG A 681 -53.06 44.80 8.39
C ARG A 681 -52.51 43.43 8.81
N ASP A 682 -52.26 42.54 7.83
CA ASP A 682 -51.78 41.17 8.12
C ASP A 682 -50.43 41.18 8.89
N ASP A 683 -49.64 42.25 8.74
CA ASP A 683 -48.41 42.49 9.51
C ASP A 683 -48.68 42.73 11.00
N GLN A 684 -49.76 43.43 11.35
CA GLN A 684 -50.22 43.62 12.73
C GLN A 684 -50.81 42.35 13.33
N ALA A 685 -51.52 41.53 12.53
CA ALA A 685 -52.05 40.25 12.99
C ALA A 685 -50.96 39.20 13.27
N TYR A 686 -49.81 39.31 12.59
CA TYR A 686 -48.66 38.42 12.78
C TYR A 686 -47.72 38.85 13.92
N LEU A 687 -47.82 40.11 14.38
CA LEU A 687 -46.98 40.66 15.45
C LEU A 687 -47.00 39.82 16.75
N PRO A 688 -48.13 39.29 17.26
CA PRO A 688 -48.14 38.43 18.43
C PRO A 688 -47.30 37.15 18.27
N ILE A 689 -47.17 36.63 17.04
CA ILE A 689 -46.34 35.45 16.75
C ILE A 689 -44.86 35.81 16.85
N VAL A 690 -44.47 36.98 16.32
CA VAL A 690 -43.10 37.52 16.42
C VAL A 690 -42.74 37.77 17.88
N ILE A 691 -43.62 38.44 18.63
CA ILE A 691 -43.45 38.68 20.07
C ILE A 691 -43.27 37.36 20.81
N LYS A 692 -44.18 36.39 20.61
CA LYS A 692 -44.09 35.08 21.26
C LYS A 692 -42.79 34.34 20.94
N ALA A 693 -42.31 34.41 19.69
CA ALA A 693 -41.06 33.78 19.29
C ALA A 693 -39.84 34.45 19.95
N CYS A 694 -39.78 35.79 19.98
CA CYS A 694 -38.70 36.54 20.64
C CYS A 694 -38.69 36.34 22.16
N TYR A 695 -39.86 36.38 22.81
CA TYR A 695 -39.98 36.08 24.24
C TYR A 695 -39.66 34.61 24.55
N GLY A 696 -39.86 33.69 23.61
CA GLY A 696 -39.38 32.31 23.73
C GLY A 696 -37.85 32.21 23.89
N VAL A 697 -37.09 33.19 23.40
CA VAL A 697 -35.64 33.31 23.59
C VAL A 697 -35.32 34.08 24.88
N PHE A 698 -36.00 35.19 25.14
CA PHE A 698 -35.73 36.04 26.31
C PHE A 698 -36.14 35.40 27.65
N ASP A 699 -37.25 34.65 27.66
CA ASP A 699 -37.79 33.92 28.81
C ASP A 699 -37.50 32.41 28.71
N TYR A 700 -36.42 32.04 28.00
CA TYR A 700 -36.01 30.65 27.88
C TYR A 700 -35.76 30.08 29.29
N ALA A 701 -36.34 28.91 29.60
CA ALA A 701 -36.28 28.32 30.93
C ALA A 701 -34.82 28.18 31.39
N GLN A 702 -34.47 28.78 32.54
CA GLN A 702 -33.11 28.89 33.11
C GLN A 702 -32.06 29.60 32.22
N GLY A 703 -32.50 30.23 31.13
CA GLY A 703 -31.74 31.15 30.29
C GLY A 703 -31.21 30.58 28.97
N TRP A 704 -31.17 31.44 27.96
CA TRP A 704 -30.77 31.07 26.61
C TRP A 704 -29.24 30.86 26.54
N LEU A 705 -28.81 29.70 26.03
CA LEU A 705 -27.41 29.22 25.99
C LEU A 705 -26.69 29.28 27.36
N LEU A 706 -27.38 28.83 28.41
CA LEU A 706 -26.84 28.67 29.76
C LEU A 706 -26.99 27.23 30.24
N ASP A 707 -25.90 26.61 30.68
CA ASP A 707 -25.93 25.28 31.29
C ASP A 707 -26.57 25.30 32.69
N THR A 708 -27.10 24.15 33.12
CA THR A 708 -27.71 23.98 34.44
C THR A 708 -26.71 23.59 35.54
N THR A 709 -25.52 23.10 35.18
CA THR A 709 -24.53 22.59 36.14
C THR A 709 -23.65 23.69 36.76
N ASN A 710 -23.43 23.60 38.08
CA ASN A 710 -22.39 24.35 38.78
C ASN A 710 -20.99 23.85 38.35
N ILE A 711 -20.20 24.79 37.82
CA ILE A 711 -18.76 24.91 37.45
C ILE A 711 -17.74 23.85 37.96
N HIS A 712 -18.03 22.95 38.90
CA HIS A 712 -17.00 22.23 39.67
C HIS A 712 -16.49 20.87 39.16
N GLN A 713 -16.81 20.44 37.93
CA GLN A 713 -16.15 19.27 37.30
C GLN A 713 -15.95 19.44 35.78
N SER A 714 -15.45 20.61 35.34
CA SER A 714 -15.23 20.84 33.91
C SER A 714 -13.93 20.20 33.41
N LEU A 715 -14.08 19.24 32.49
CA LEU A 715 -13.04 18.88 31.52
C LEU A 715 -12.65 20.14 30.70
N PRO A 716 -11.41 20.25 30.19
CA PRO A 716 -10.93 21.43 29.45
C PRO A 716 -11.82 21.85 28.26
N ASP A 717 -12.44 20.88 27.56
CA ASP A 717 -13.33 21.14 26.42
C ASP A 717 -14.60 21.93 26.79
N ASN A 718 -15.06 21.84 28.06
CA ASN A 718 -16.26 22.56 28.51
C ASN A 718 -16.01 24.07 28.68
N GLU A 719 -14.76 24.49 28.96
CA GLU A 719 -14.43 25.91 29.11
C GLU A 719 -14.52 26.65 27.78
N SER A 720 -14.01 26.08 26.68
CA SER A 720 -14.14 26.71 25.36
C SER A 720 -15.61 26.81 24.94
N ARG A 721 -16.41 25.77 25.19
CA ARG A 721 -17.85 25.77 24.92
C ARG A 721 -18.58 26.89 25.67
N GLN A 722 -18.30 27.08 26.95
CA GLN A 722 -18.92 28.15 27.75
C GLN A 722 -18.52 29.55 27.27
N ILE A 723 -17.25 29.74 26.88
CA ILE A 723 -16.78 31.00 26.29
C ILE A 723 -17.52 31.29 24.98
N GLU A 724 -17.63 30.31 24.09
CA GLU A 724 -18.35 30.44 22.81
C GLU A 724 -19.83 30.78 23.02
N MET A 725 -20.51 30.09 23.94
CA MET A 725 -21.89 30.39 24.30
C MET A 725 -22.05 31.81 24.88
N SER A 726 -21.13 32.24 25.75
CA SER A 726 -21.12 33.60 26.30
C SER A 726 -20.99 34.65 25.18
N ILE A 727 -20.07 34.46 24.24
CA ILE A 727 -19.88 35.36 23.10
C ILE A 727 -21.16 35.45 22.26
N LEU A 728 -21.78 34.30 21.96
CA LEU A 728 -23.03 34.24 21.19
C LEU A 728 -24.17 34.96 21.91
N ARG A 729 -24.26 34.88 23.25
CA ARG A 729 -25.26 35.61 24.05
C ARG A 729 -25.09 37.12 23.94
N HIS A 730 -23.86 37.62 24.04
CA HIS A 730 -23.56 39.06 23.90
C HIS A 730 -23.82 39.60 22.49
N LYS A 731 -23.82 38.74 21.46
CA LYS A 731 -24.17 39.12 20.08
C LYS A 731 -25.68 39.01 19.80
N CYS A 732 -26.27 37.86 20.10
CA CYS A 732 -27.58 37.46 19.60
C CYS A 732 -28.74 38.09 20.39
N ILE A 733 -28.63 38.20 21.71
CA ILE A 733 -29.69 38.75 22.57
C ILE A 733 -29.86 40.26 22.32
N PRO A 734 -28.79 41.08 22.33
CA PRO A 734 -28.91 42.50 22.01
C PRO A 734 -29.45 42.74 20.61
N MET A 735 -28.99 41.98 19.60
CA MET A 735 -29.50 42.10 18.25
C MET A 735 -31.01 41.79 18.17
N LEU A 736 -31.46 40.69 18.78
CA LEU A 736 -32.86 40.30 18.76
C LEU A 736 -33.74 41.37 19.44
N ALA A 737 -33.28 41.92 20.57
CA ALA A 737 -33.96 42.99 21.28
C ALA A 737 -34.03 44.28 20.43
N CYS A 738 -32.91 44.72 19.85
CA CYS A 738 -32.87 45.88 18.97
C CYS A 738 -33.80 45.73 17.75
N ASN A 739 -33.83 44.54 17.13
CA ASN A 739 -34.75 44.26 16.02
C ASN A 739 -36.20 44.35 16.48
N LEU A 740 -36.55 43.81 17.64
CA LEU A 740 -37.90 43.89 18.19
C LEU A 740 -38.30 45.33 18.55
N PHE A 741 -37.40 46.11 19.15
CA PHE A 741 -37.62 47.54 19.41
C PHE A 741 -37.86 48.32 18.11
N ARG A 742 -37.10 48.04 17.05
CA ARG A 742 -37.31 48.66 15.73
C ARG A 742 -38.67 48.29 15.13
N ILE A 743 -39.13 47.05 15.30
CA ILE A 743 -40.48 46.64 14.85
C ILE A 743 -41.56 47.40 15.63
N PHE A 744 -41.44 47.49 16.95
CA PHE A 744 -42.40 48.24 17.77
C PHE A 744 -42.43 49.73 17.43
N ASP A 745 -41.27 50.31 17.14
CA ASP A 745 -41.14 51.70 16.69
C ASP A 745 -41.86 51.93 15.34
N LEU A 746 -41.69 51.02 14.38
CA LEU A 746 -42.33 51.07 13.06
C LEU A 746 -43.86 50.93 13.13
N ILE A 747 -44.36 50.02 13.97
CA ILE A 747 -45.81 49.80 14.14
C ILE A 747 -46.44 50.84 15.09
N LYS A 748 -45.60 51.59 15.83
CA LYS A 748 -45.98 52.56 16.88
C LYS A 748 -46.70 51.90 18.07
N GLU A 749 -46.29 50.68 18.42
CA GLU A 749 -46.75 49.92 19.59
C GLU A 749 -45.94 50.29 20.83
N ASP A 750 -46.27 51.43 21.42
CA ASP A 750 -45.49 52.01 22.51
C ASP A 750 -45.67 51.23 23.83
N GLN A 751 -46.82 50.56 24.05
CA GLN A 751 -47.07 49.76 25.26
C GLN A 751 -46.15 48.53 25.35
N GLU A 752 -45.98 47.80 24.25
CA GLU A 752 -45.09 46.64 24.19
C GLU A 752 -43.61 47.04 24.25
N THR A 753 -43.27 48.24 23.77
CA THR A 753 -41.93 48.84 23.93
C THR A 753 -41.56 49.01 25.40
N PHE A 754 -42.43 49.61 26.23
CA PHE A 754 -42.17 49.76 27.66
C PHE A 754 -42.13 48.41 28.40
N ARG A 755 -42.99 47.46 28.02
CA ARG A 755 -42.97 46.10 28.59
C ARG A 755 -41.65 45.39 28.33
N LEU A 756 -41.09 45.54 27.13
CA LEU A 756 -39.80 44.94 26.76
C LEU A 756 -38.64 45.55 27.56
N ILE A 757 -38.61 46.88 27.74
CA ILE A 757 -37.57 47.54 28.58
C ILE A 757 -37.62 47.05 30.02
N VAL A 758 -38.82 47.04 30.63
CA VAL A 758 -39.01 46.59 32.01
C VAL A 758 -38.60 45.13 32.15
N PHE A 759 -38.90 44.30 31.14
CA PHE A 759 -38.47 42.91 31.11
C PHE A 759 -36.93 42.77 31.04
N LEU A 760 -36.25 43.50 30.14
CA LEU A 760 -34.80 43.43 29.98
C LEU A 760 -34.02 43.97 31.19
N SER A 761 -34.61 44.91 31.93
CA SER A 761 -34.05 45.53 33.14
C SER A 761 -34.37 44.77 34.43
N ASP A 762 -35.16 43.70 34.37
CA ASP A 762 -35.54 42.94 35.56
C ASP A 762 -34.36 42.11 36.10
N ASN A 763 -33.83 42.53 37.24
CA ASN A 763 -32.75 41.85 37.96
C ASN A 763 -33.10 40.41 38.38
N ARG A 764 -34.40 40.06 38.46
CA ARG A 764 -34.86 38.71 38.82
C ARG A 764 -34.87 37.75 37.63
N LYS A 765 -34.79 38.27 36.39
CA LYS A 765 -34.85 37.51 35.15
C LYS A 765 -33.52 37.56 34.41
N GLN A 766 -32.54 36.81 34.92
CA GLN A 766 -31.29 36.47 34.21
C GLN A 766 -30.35 37.65 33.86
N GLN A 767 -30.62 38.86 34.36
CA GLN A 767 -29.78 40.05 34.19
C GLN A 767 -29.41 40.34 32.72
N LEU A 768 -30.39 40.25 31.81
CA LEU A 768 -30.17 40.38 30.36
C LEU A 768 -29.50 41.71 29.96
N TYR A 769 -29.78 42.80 30.69
CA TYR A 769 -29.14 44.11 30.49
C TYR A 769 -27.60 44.07 30.55
N SER A 770 -27.00 43.12 31.27
CA SER A 770 -25.54 42.99 31.39
C SER A 770 -24.87 42.54 30.09
N LEU A 771 -25.64 41.94 29.17
CA LEU A 771 -25.14 41.41 27.90
C LEU A 771 -25.03 42.49 26.80
N PHE A 772 -25.58 43.67 27.03
CA PHE A 772 -25.59 44.74 26.04
C PHE A 772 -24.32 45.60 26.15
N SER A 773 -23.75 45.94 25.00
CA SER A 773 -22.69 46.95 24.93
C SER A 773 -23.25 48.34 25.25
N LYS A 774 -22.39 49.29 25.64
CA LYS A 774 -22.81 50.68 25.88
C LYS A 774 -23.50 51.31 24.67
N GLU A 775 -23.06 50.97 23.46
CA GLU A 775 -23.63 51.48 22.21
C GLU A 775 -25.03 50.91 21.94
N THR A 776 -25.20 49.60 22.10
CA THR A 776 -26.52 48.96 21.93
C THR A 776 -27.52 49.40 23.00
N LEU A 777 -27.08 49.61 24.24
CA LEU A 777 -27.91 50.21 25.29
C LEU A 777 -28.35 51.63 24.91
N ASN A 778 -27.45 52.47 24.41
CA ASN A 778 -27.80 53.81 23.96
C ASN A 778 -28.81 53.78 22.80
N SER A 779 -28.66 52.84 21.87
CA SER A 779 -29.62 52.66 20.76
C SER A 779 -30.98 52.17 21.23
N VAL A 780 -31.04 51.28 22.23
CA VAL A 780 -32.32 50.87 22.82
C VAL A 780 -32.94 52.04 23.55
N LEU A 781 -32.16 52.77 24.36
CA LEU A 781 -32.64 53.92 25.11
C LEU A 781 -33.20 55.02 24.18
N SER A 782 -32.55 55.32 23.06
CA SER A 782 -33.06 56.31 22.09
C SER A 782 -34.37 55.87 21.44
N LEU A 783 -34.51 54.60 21.06
CA LEU A 783 -35.78 54.05 20.53
C LEU A 783 -36.90 54.15 21.57
N THR A 784 -36.56 54.03 22.84
CA THR A 784 -37.54 54.10 23.94
C THR A 784 -37.89 55.53 24.33
N GLU A 785 -36.94 56.46 24.17
CA GLU A 785 -37.16 57.91 24.25
C GLU A 785 -38.14 58.35 23.16
N HIS A 786 -37.95 57.91 21.91
CA HIS A 786 -38.91 58.16 20.82
C HIS A 786 -40.31 57.62 21.14
N ALA A 787 -40.44 56.43 21.73
CA ALA A 787 -41.72 55.88 22.15
C ALA A 787 -42.37 56.70 23.29
N ALA A 788 -41.56 57.21 24.23
CA ALA A 788 -42.02 58.08 25.30
C ALA A 788 -42.50 59.44 24.79
N GLU A 789 -41.76 60.06 23.88
CA GLU A 789 -42.15 61.29 23.18
C GLU A 789 -43.49 61.12 22.46
N ARG A 790 -43.65 60.03 21.69
CA ARG A 790 -44.94 59.74 21.02
C ARG A 790 -46.10 59.55 21.99
N CYS A 791 -45.87 58.90 23.12
CA CYS A 791 -46.90 58.73 24.15
C CYS A 791 -47.26 60.06 24.81
N LEU A 792 -46.27 60.91 25.08
CA LEU A 792 -46.48 62.27 25.61
C LEU A 792 -47.24 63.14 24.61
N ASP A 793 -46.88 63.10 23.33
CA ASP A 793 -47.59 63.80 22.25
C ASP A 793 -49.04 63.32 22.10
N ARG A 794 -49.30 62.01 22.20
CA ARG A 794 -50.68 61.47 22.20
C ARG A 794 -51.47 61.90 23.42
N GLN A 795 -50.86 61.96 24.60
CA GLN A 795 -51.52 62.45 25.82
C GLN A 795 -51.80 63.95 25.75
N GLN A 796 -50.89 64.75 25.17
CA GLN A 796 -51.11 66.17 24.92
C GLN A 796 -52.20 66.38 23.86
N GLN A 797 -52.23 65.58 22.79
CA GLN A 797 -53.30 65.60 21.79
C GLN A 797 -54.67 65.21 22.37
N GLN A 798 -54.73 64.17 23.22
CA GLN A 798 -55.96 63.80 23.94
C GLN A 798 -56.40 64.89 24.92
N GLN A 799 -55.48 65.57 25.61
CA GLN A 799 -55.82 66.72 26.45
C GLN A 799 -56.29 67.94 25.63
N THR A 800 -55.77 68.17 24.42
CA THR A 800 -56.26 69.22 23.52
C THR A 800 -57.59 68.87 22.87
N ASP A 801 -57.85 67.59 22.56
CA ASP A 801 -59.12 67.10 22.04
C ASP A 801 -60.21 67.07 23.13
N ASP A 802 -59.87 66.72 24.38
CA ASP A 802 -60.80 66.81 25.52
C ASP A 802 -61.13 68.26 25.86
N THR A 803 -60.16 69.19 25.74
CA THR A 803 -60.43 70.63 25.94
C THR A 803 -61.22 71.25 24.77
N THR A 804 -61.05 70.79 23.53
CA THR A 804 -61.91 71.21 22.40
C THR A 804 -63.29 70.54 22.41
N THR A 805 -63.42 69.32 22.95
CA THR A 805 -64.72 68.67 23.16
C THR A 805 -65.51 69.33 24.29
N ILE A 806 -64.82 69.81 25.34
CA ILE A 806 -65.43 70.64 26.40
C ILE A 806 -65.81 72.03 25.86
N SER A 807 -65.07 72.59 24.88
CA SER A 807 -65.46 73.85 24.22
C SER A 807 -66.59 73.70 23.18
N TYR A 808 -66.98 72.48 22.82
CA TYR A 808 -68.13 72.20 21.95
C TYR A 808 -69.42 71.89 22.74
N PHE A 809 -69.32 71.70 24.06
CA PHE A 809 -70.44 71.41 24.98
C PHE A 809 -70.75 72.54 25.98
N LEU A 810 -70.01 73.66 25.94
CA LEU A 810 -70.34 74.95 26.56
C LEU A 810 -70.74 75.93 25.47
#